data_AF-A0A7Y5A2X6-F1
#
_entry.id   AF-A0A7Y5A2X6-F1
#
_cell.length_a   1.000
_cell.length_b   1.000
_cell.length_c   1.000
_cell.angle_alpha   90.00
_cell.angle_beta   90.00
_cell.angle_gamma   90.00
#
_symmetry.space_group_name_H-M   'P 1'
#
loop_
_entity.id
_entity.type
_entity.pdbx_description
1 polymer ?
#
loop_
_entity_poly.entity_id
_entity_poly.type
_entity_poly.pdbx_seq_one_letter_code
_entity_poly.pdbx_strand_id
1 'polypeptide(L)'
;MRYIIPFALLITLKCFSQTPITDDNFHQAIETCLSIDPWVGECYDCEYGAMPNWDVSNVTDMSEAFYLRTNFNGNLSNWDVGNVTNMRRMFSNTNFYCGIWNWDVSNVTDMSYMFADTYFDIDIGNWDVGNVTDMSGMFSHTHFNQDIGDWDVSNVTDMSGMFSYSYFDMDIGNWDVSNVTKMREMLYNAYDFNQNIDDWDVSNVTDMSYMFSGATYFNQDIGDWDVSNVTDMSHMFDYAYTFNQDIGNWNVGNVTEMSHMFSNAAYFNQDIGNWDVSNVTDMSLMFRGAINFNQGIGNWDVSDVTDMSYMFNGANFNQDIGNWDVSNVTDMSGMFSGSNFYQDIGNWDVSNVTDMSGMFSGSNFNQDIGNWDVSNVTDMSGMLAGPYFNQDIGNWDVSNVTDMRYMFSNAAYFNQDIGNWDVSNVTDMSYMFINANNFNQGIGNWDVSNVTDMNHMFSLTSFHRDISNWDVSNVTDMSAMFSYSGFNWDIGSWVVSNVTDMSSMFSESDFNQDIGNWDVSGVIDMSLMFNGATNFNRNIGNWDVSNVTDMSCMFLVSVFNQNIGSWDVSNVIDMSLMFQESYFNQNIGNWDVSSVQYMPKMFLNAYLFNQDITGWCVEQIPYEPYAFSIGSPLLPENKPLWGEECITGINSLSANNNLLLFPNPTESTLTINIDSKRKMEIIVYNHLSQIVLDIETYSNVIDMTELKKGLYIVEIVTNEMHIRQKVIKQ
;
A
#
# COMPACT_ATOMS: atom_id res chain seq x y z
N MET A 1 73.96 5.21 -62.70
CA MET A 1 73.82 6.63 -63.07
C MET A 1 73.45 7.40 -61.82
N ARG A 2 74.17 8.50 -61.55
CA ARG A 2 73.91 9.44 -60.44
C ARG A 2 72.58 10.16 -60.65
N TYR A 3 71.87 10.47 -59.57
CA TYR A 3 71.50 11.84 -59.19
C TYR A 3 71.37 11.95 -57.67
N ILE A 4 71.89 13.05 -57.13
CA ILE A 4 71.89 13.52 -55.73
C ILE A 4 71.02 14.81 -55.73
N ILE A 5 70.15 15.11 -54.74
CA ILE A 5 70.24 16.11 -53.61
C ILE A 5 68.78 16.64 -53.41
N PRO A 6 68.27 17.21 -52.26
CA PRO A 6 68.45 17.02 -50.80
C PRO A 6 67.11 16.93 -49.97
N PHE A 7 67.28 16.72 -48.65
CA PHE A 7 66.49 17.23 -47.50
C PHE A 7 65.41 18.32 -47.74
N ALA A 8 64.19 18.03 -47.23
CA ALA A 8 63.24 19.00 -46.64
C ALA A 8 62.48 18.23 -45.53
N LEU A 9 62.83 18.42 -44.26
CA LEU A 9 62.11 19.27 -43.30
C LEU A 9 60.59 18.97 -43.24
N LEU A 10 60.20 17.88 -42.58
CA LEU A 10 58.95 17.87 -41.82
C LEU A 10 59.34 18.08 -40.35
N ILE A 11 59.22 19.34 -39.93
CA ILE A 11 59.13 19.71 -38.52
C ILE A 11 57.87 19.03 -38.00
N THR A 12 58.02 18.03 -37.14
CA THR A 12 56.97 17.69 -36.18
C THR A 12 56.86 18.88 -35.24
N LEU A 13 55.85 19.72 -35.43
CA LEU A 13 55.45 20.66 -34.38
C LEU A 13 54.97 19.80 -33.21
N LYS A 14 55.89 19.50 -32.28
CA LYS A 14 55.56 19.13 -30.92
C LYS A 14 54.78 20.32 -30.35
N CYS A 15 53.48 20.17 -30.20
CA CYS A 15 52.67 21.06 -29.40
C CYS A 15 53.12 20.86 -27.94
N PHE A 16 54.09 21.66 -27.49
CA PHE A 16 54.40 21.81 -26.07
C PHE A 16 53.88 23.19 -25.68
N SER A 17 52.93 23.23 -24.74
CA SER A 17 52.42 24.46 -24.14
C SER A 17 53.54 25.33 -23.56
N GLN A 18 53.37 26.65 -23.62
CA GLN A 18 54.09 27.64 -22.81
C GLN A 18 53.28 28.13 -21.60
N THR A 19 51.97 27.82 -21.53
CA THR A 19 51.07 28.23 -20.46
C THR A 19 51.16 27.21 -19.32
N PRO A 20 51.64 27.59 -18.12
CA PRO A 20 51.66 26.69 -16.95
C PRO A 20 50.23 26.30 -16.54
N ILE A 21 50.06 25.07 -16.05
CA ILE A 21 48.81 24.63 -15.43
C ILE A 21 48.81 25.08 -13.97
N THR A 22 47.78 25.81 -13.57
CA THR A 22 47.58 26.40 -12.24
C THR A 22 46.10 26.25 -11.86
N ASP A 23 45.73 26.58 -10.63
CA ASP A 23 44.32 26.52 -10.17
C ASP A 23 43.36 27.25 -11.12
N ASP A 24 43.76 28.42 -11.65
CA ASP A 24 42.96 29.24 -12.58
C ASP A 24 42.52 28.52 -13.87
N ASN A 25 43.27 27.52 -14.34
CA ASN A 25 43.02 26.88 -15.64
C ASN A 25 42.87 25.35 -15.58
N PHE A 26 43.15 24.72 -14.44
CA PHE A 26 43.20 23.27 -14.27
C PHE A 26 41.91 22.56 -14.72
N HIS A 27 40.75 22.99 -14.19
CA HIS A 27 39.45 22.40 -14.56
C HIS A 27 39.11 22.55 -16.04
N GLN A 28 39.35 23.74 -16.61
CA GLN A 28 39.08 23.98 -18.01
C GLN A 28 40.01 23.14 -18.92
N ALA A 29 41.27 22.95 -18.51
CA ALA A 29 42.21 22.08 -19.19
C ALA A 29 41.71 20.62 -19.19
N ILE A 30 41.28 20.08 -18.04
CA ILE A 30 40.69 18.75 -17.94
C ILE A 30 39.47 18.60 -18.84
N GLU A 31 38.51 19.53 -18.75
CA GLU A 31 37.29 19.49 -19.58
C GLU A 31 37.63 19.48 -21.07
N THR A 32 38.54 20.34 -21.50
CA THR A 32 38.99 20.42 -22.90
C THR A 32 39.62 19.10 -23.34
N CYS A 33 40.51 18.53 -22.52
CA CYS A 33 41.18 17.28 -22.84
C CYS A 33 40.20 16.10 -22.92
N LEU A 34 39.30 15.96 -21.95
CA LEU A 34 38.32 14.87 -21.90
C LEU A 34 37.22 15.00 -22.97
N SER A 35 37.01 16.19 -23.54
CA SER A 35 36.16 16.35 -24.73
C SER A 35 36.77 15.71 -25.99
N ILE A 36 38.10 15.58 -26.02
CA ILE A 36 38.86 14.99 -27.14
C ILE A 36 39.05 13.49 -26.90
N ASP A 37 39.52 13.12 -25.70
CA ASP A 37 39.68 11.73 -25.29
C ASP A 37 39.12 11.51 -23.87
N PRO A 38 37.86 11.05 -23.76
CA PRO A 38 37.18 10.89 -22.48
C PRO A 38 37.65 9.69 -21.64
N TRP A 39 38.49 8.82 -22.19
CA TRP A 39 38.86 7.56 -21.52
C TRP A 39 40.19 7.67 -20.77
N VAL A 40 41.25 8.13 -21.44
CA VAL A 40 42.60 8.13 -20.87
C VAL A 40 43.31 9.50 -20.96
N GLY A 41 42.68 10.50 -21.57
CA GLY A 41 43.21 11.86 -21.64
C GLY A 41 44.39 12.03 -22.62
N GLU A 42 44.46 11.24 -23.69
CA GLU A 42 45.48 11.36 -24.75
C GLU A 42 45.13 12.47 -25.77
N CYS A 43 44.88 13.67 -25.26
CA CYS A 43 44.48 14.86 -26.02
C CYS A 43 45.68 15.56 -26.71
N TYR A 44 46.34 14.88 -27.66
CA TYR A 44 47.51 15.41 -28.39
C TYR A 44 47.27 16.73 -29.12
N ASP A 45 46.00 17.02 -29.47
CA ASP A 45 45.59 18.22 -30.19
C ASP A 45 45.18 19.38 -29.27
N CYS A 46 45.25 19.22 -27.93
CA CYS A 46 44.98 20.31 -26.99
C CYS A 46 46.21 21.18 -26.72
N GLU A 47 46.01 22.36 -26.12
CA GLU A 47 47.08 23.31 -25.76
C GLU A 47 48.18 22.65 -24.90
N TYR A 48 47.78 21.79 -23.95
CA TYR A 48 48.65 21.20 -22.93
C TYR A 48 49.25 19.84 -23.33
N GLY A 49 48.86 19.28 -24.48
CA GLY A 49 49.20 17.91 -24.88
C GLY A 49 48.52 16.84 -24.02
N ALA A 50 48.99 15.59 -24.12
CA ALA A 50 48.38 14.46 -23.41
C ALA A 50 48.46 14.63 -21.88
N MET A 51 47.31 14.51 -21.21
CA MET A 51 47.12 14.73 -19.77
C MET A 51 48.07 13.96 -18.85
N PRO A 52 48.41 12.68 -19.12
CA PRO A 52 49.40 11.94 -18.33
C PRO A 52 50.81 12.56 -18.25
N ASN A 53 51.11 13.57 -19.07
CA ASN A 53 52.41 14.25 -19.12
C ASN A 53 52.34 15.72 -18.67
N TRP A 54 51.22 16.16 -18.12
CA TRP A 54 51.06 17.53 -17.62
C TRP A 54 51.95 17.79 -16.40
N ASP A 55 52.52 18.99 -16.35
CA ASP A 55 53.17 19.53 -15.15
C ASP A 55 52.10 20.28 -14.34
N VAL A 56 51.66 19.65 -13.24
CA VAL A 56 50.64 20.18 -12.33
C VAL A 56 51.25 20.72 -11.04
N SER A 57 52.58 20.92 -10.97
CA SER A 57 53.29 21.35 -9.76
C SER A 57 52.88 22.73 -9.22
N ASN A 58 52.14 23.54 -10.00
CA ASN A 58 51.59 24.83 -9.57
C ASN A 58 50.09 24.78 -9.21
N VAL A 59 49.48 23.59 -9.17
CA VAL A 59 48.08 23.38 -8.76
C VAL A 59 48.06 23.07 -7.27
N THR A 60 47.22 23.79 -6.53
CA THR A 60 47.01 23.60 -5.09
C THR A 60 45.60 23.08 -4.76
N ASP A 61 44.64 23.24 -5.67
CA ASP A 61 43.27 22.75 -5.55
C ASP A 61 42.92 21.82 -6.72
N MET A 62 42.70 20.55 -6.40
CA MET A 62 42.26 19.52 -7.34
C MET A 62 40.83 19.04 -7.06
N SER A 63 40.06 19.77 -6.25
CA SER A 63 38.70 19.39 -5.91
C SER A 63 37.83 19.24 -7.15
N GLU A 64 37.07 18.15 -7.26
CA GLU A 64 36.16 17.86 -8.39
C GLU A 64 36.83 17.74 -9.78
N ALA A 65 38.16 17.57 -9.86
CA ALA A 65 38.91 17.51 -11.13
C ALA A 65 38.30 16.54 -12.16
N PHE A 66 37.92 15.33 -11.71
CA PHE A 66 37.33 14.28 -12.52
C PHE A 66 35.90 13.91 -12.07
N TYR A 67 35.24 14.78 -11.31
CA TYR A 67 33.89 14.50 -10.80
C TYR A 67 32.90 14.13 -11.95
N LEU A 68 32.15 13.04 -11.77
CA LEU A 68 31.19 12.48 -12.73
C LEU A 68 31.80 12.05 -14.08
N ARG A 69 33.13 11.91 -14.19
CA ARG A 69 33.79 11.40 -15.39
C ARG A 69 33.78 9.87 -15.40
N THR A 70 32.61 9.28 -15.61
CA THR A 70 32.37 7.83 -15.49
C THR A 70 33.20 6.94 -16.42
N ASN A 71 33.78 7.48 -17.50
CA ASN A 71 34.63 6.73 -18.43
C ASN A 71 36.13 6.94 -18.20
N PHE A 72 36.51 7.89 -17.35
CA PHE A 72 37.89 8.29 -17.19
C PHE A 72 38.67 7.28 -16.34
N ASN A 73 39.81 6.85 -16.87
CA ASN A 73 40.77 5.97 -16.23
C ASN A 73 42.20 6.21 -16.79
N GLY A 74 42.60 7.48 -16.91
CA GLY A 74 43.94 7.85 -17.34
C GLY A 74 45.01 7.54 -16.28
N ASN A 75 46.23 7.25 -16.70
CA ASN A 75 47.35 7.08 -15.77
C ASN A 75 47.92 8.45 -15.36
N LEU A 76 47.83 8.78 -14.07
CA LEU A 76 48.27 10.08 -13.53
C LEU A 76 49.53 9.99 -12.65
N SER A 77 50.26 8.86 -12.71
CA SER A 77 51.45 8.62 -11.87
C SER A 77 52.60 9.62 -12.05
N ASN A 78 52.65 10.34 -13.18
CA ASN A 78 53.69 11.35 -13.45
C ASN A 78 53.34 12.74 -12.90
N TRP A 79 52.13 12.94 -12.37
CA TRP A 79 51.73 14.23 -11.81
C TRP A 79 52.48 14.51 -10.51
N ASP A 80 53.06 15.71 -10.42
CA ASP A 80 53.64 16.23 -9.18
C ASP A 80 52.55 16.95 -8.38
N VAL A 81 51.94 16.23 -7.43
CA VAL A 81 50.86 16.73 -6.57
C VAL A 81 51.37 17.29 -5.24
N GLY A 82 52.68 17.45 -5.06
CA GLY A 82 53.27 17.81 -3.77
C GLY A 82 52.86 19.18 -3.22
N ASN A 83 52.22 20.06 -4.02
CA ASN A 83 51.68 21.35 -3.55
C ASN A 83 50.14 21.34 -3.37
N VAL A 84 49.48 20.20 -3.61
CA VAL A 84 48.02 20.08 -3.52
C VAL A 84 47.59 20.05 -2.06
N THR A 85 46.58 20.83 -1.73
CA THR A 85 45.99 20.94 -0.39
C THR A 85 44.54 20.43 -0.34
N ASN A 86 43.85 20.42 -1.48
CA ASN A 86 42.44 20.04 -1.58
C ASN A 86 42.23 19.00 -2.69
N MET A 87 41.73 17.82 -2.33
CA MET A 87 41.37 16.72 -3.25
C MET A 87 39.89 16.32 -3.14
N ARG A 88 39.06 17.17 -2.55
CA ARG A 88 37.63 16.92 -2.35
C ARG A 88 36.96 16.46 -3.65
N ARG A 89 36.28 15.31 -3.63
CA ARG A 89 35.54 14.74 -4.78
C ARG A 89 36.34 14.57 -6.07
N MET A 90 37.67 14.57 -6.01
CA MET A 90 38.53 14.57 -7.20
C MET A 90 38.16 13.45 -8.18
N PHE A 91 37.85 12.25 -7.68
CA PHE A 91 37.49 11.06 -8.47
C PHE A 91 36.07 10.55 -8.17
N SER A 92 35.20 11.32 -7.53
CA SER A 92 33.86 10.82 -7.20
C SER A 92 33.05 10.52 -8.47
N ASN A 93 32.35 9.38 -8.48
CA ASN A 93 31.59 8.85 -9.63
C ASN A 93 32.46 8.65 -10.90
N THR A 94 33.69 8.16 -10.71
CA THR A 94 34.61 7.80 -11.81
C THR A 94 34.94 6.31 -11.82
N ASN A 95 35.36 5.80 -12.99
CA ASN A 95 35.82 4.42 -13.12
C ASN A 95 37.36 4.36 -13.04
N PHE A 96 37.91 5.03 -12.03
CA PHE A 96 39.34 5.22 -11.87
C PHE A 96 39.98 4.08 -11.08
N TYR A 97 40.93 3.35 -11.70
CA TYR A 97 41.65 2.23 -11.11
C TYR A 97 43.15 2.22 -11.47
N CYS A 98 43.72 3.39 -11.82
CA CYS A 98 45.12 3.50 -12.25
C CYS A 98 45.97 4.47 -11.39
N GLY A 99 47.14 4.00 -10.93
CA GLY A 99 48.37 4.82 -10.99
C GLY A 99 48.51 6.06 -10.10
N ILE A 100 48.24 5.98 -8.80
CA ILE A 100 48.49 7.09 -7.83
C ILE A 100 49.27 6.69 -6.56
N TRP A 101 49.75 5.45 -6.48
CA TRP A 101 50.46 4.93 -5.29
C TRP A 101 51.74 5.71 -4.95
N ASN A 102 52.30 6.46 -5.91
CA ASN A 102 53.55 7.21 -5.78
C ASN A 102 53.35 8.71 -5.56
N TRP A 103 52.12 9.17 -5.37
CA TRP A 103 51.83 10.58 -5.10
C TRP A 103 52.31 10.99 -3.71
N ASP A 104 52.88 12.19 -3.61
CA ASP A 104 53.17 12.85 -2.34
C ASP A 104 51.96 13.69 -1.93
N VAL A 105 51.15 13.15 -1.03
CA VAL A 105 49.92 13.80 -0.51
C VAL A 105 50.14 14.49 0.84
N SER A 106 51.39 14.66 1.27
CA SER A 106 51.73 15.18 2.60
C SER A 106 51.24 16.60 2.87
N ASN A 107 50.85 17.38 1.85
CA ASN A 107 50.28 18.72 2.02
C ASN A 107 48.74 18.76 1.93
N VAL A 108 48.08 17.63 1.66
CA VAL A 108 46.62 17.57 1.51
C VAL A 108 45.94 17.68 2.87
N THR A 109 44.94 18.56 2.97
CA THR A 109 44.15 18.79 4.19
C THR A 109 42.69 18.33 4.06
N ASP A 110 42.17 18.20 2.83
CA ASP A 110 40.78 17.78 2.54
C ASP A 110 40.79 16.66 1.48
N MET A 111 40.34 15.47 1.87
CA MET A 111 40.13 14.30 1.00
C MET A 111 38.65 13.88 0.94
N SER A 112 37.75 14.77 1.35
CA SER A 112 36.33 14.45 1.46
C SER A 112 35.76 13.96 0.13
N TYR A 113 35.11 12.80 0.15
CA TYR A 113 34.51 12.14 -1.01
C TYR A 113 35.46 11.88 -2.18
N MET A 114 36.78 11.87 -1.97
CA MET A 114 37.76 11.78 -3.06
C MET A 114 37.47 10.60 -4.01
N PHE A 115 37.11 9.43 -3.47
CA PHE A 115 36.82 8.20 -4.23
C PHE A 115 35.37 7.73 -4.11
N ALA A 116 34.43 8.58 -3.67
CA ALA A 116 33.05 8.16 -3.48
C ALA A 116 32.38 7.67 -4.78
N ASP A 117 31.62 6.57 -4.72
CA ASP A 117 30.94 5.94 -5.86
C ASP A 117 31.91 5.45 -6.96
N THR A 118 32.98 4.76 -6.56
CA THR A 118 34.00 4.24 -7.50
C THR A 118 34.29 2.75 -7.26
N TYR A 119 34.98 2.11 -8.22
CA TYR A 119 35.57 0.77 -8.03
C TYR A 119 37.01 0.84 -7.50
N PHE A 120 37.38 1.93 -6.82
CA PHE A 120 38.74 2.15 -6.35
C PHE A 120 39.15 1.12 -5.30
N ASP A 121 40.26 0.42 -5.55
CA ASP A 121 40.85 -0.60 -4.67
C ASP A 121 42.39 -0.67 -4.90
N ILE A 122 43.04 0.49 -4.93
CA ILE A 122 44.49 0.60 -5.15
C ILE A 122 45.21 0.76 -3.82
N ASP A 123 46.32 0.05 -3.63
CA ASP A 123 47.19 0.21 -2.46
C ASP A 123 47.75 1.64 -2.36
N ILE A 124 47.30 2.34 -1.32
CA ILE A 124 47.71 3.68 -0.91
C ILE A 124 48.20 3.71 0.54
N GLY A 125 48.56 2.56 1.11
CA GLY A 125 49.05 2.47 2.49
C GLY A 125 50.32 3.28 2.74
N ASN A 126 51.09 3.60 1.68
CA ASN A 126 52.30 4.42 1.75
C ASN A 126 52.06 5.94 1.73
N TRP A 127 50.81 6.39 1.63
CA TRP A 127 50.50 7.83 1.62
C TRP A 127 50.71 8.47 3.01
N ASP A 128 51.34 9.64 3.03
CA ASP A 128 51.44 10.49 4.22
C ASP A 128 50.18 11.36 4.32
N VAL A 129 49.20 10.91 5.10
CA VAL A 129 47.93 11.61 5.33
C VAL A 129 47.94 12.47 6.59
N GLY A 130 49.12 12.70 7.21
CA GLY A 130 49.24 13.33 8.53
C GLY A 130 48.71 14.76 8.61
N ASN A 131 48.49 15.46 7.48
CA ASN A 131 47.90 16.81 7.47
C ASN A 131 46.41 16.83 7.11
N VAL A 132 45.79 15.67 6.82
CA VAL A 132 44.38 15.59 6.44
C VAL A 132 43.50 15.83 7.68
N THR A 133 42.50 16.70 7.51
CA THR A 133 41.55 17.08 8.58
C THR A 133 40.12 16.62 8.30
N ASP A 134 39.79 16.38 7.03
CA ASP A 134 38.47 15.92 6.58
C ASP A 134 38.64 14.71 5.63
N MET A 135 38.15 13.56 6.07
CA MET A 135 38.08 12.30 5.31
C MET A 135 36.63 11.87 5.05
N SER A 136 35.66 12.76 5.26
CA SER A 136 34.24 12.43 5.16
C SER A 136 33.91 11.86 3.79
N GLY A 137 33.25 10.71 3.76
CA GLY A 137 32.82 10.03 2.54
C GLY A 137 33.95 9.56 1.60
N MET A 138 35.23 9.60 2.01
CA MET A 138 36.37 9.35 1.11
C MET A 138 36.23 8.04 0.31
N PHE A 139 35.75 6.96 0.95
CA PHE A 139 35.55 5.63 0.38
C PHE A 139 34.08 5.20 0.37
N SER A 140 33.14 6.14 0.39
CA SER A 140 31.72 5.80 0.35
C SER A 140 31.34 5.11 -0.97
N HIS A 141 30.57 4.02 -0.91
CA HIS A 141 30.16 3.21 -2.06
C HIS A 141 31.35 2.74 -2.91
N THR A 142 32.40 2.24 -2.26
CA THR A 142 33.61 1.72 -2.93
C THR A 142 33.88 0.25 -2.68
N HIS A 143 34.76 -0.34 -3.50
CA HIS A 143 35.32 -1.68 -3.30
C HIS A 143 36.65 -1.67 -2.55
N PHE A 144 37.00 -0.54 -1.95
CA PHE A 144 38.29 -0.33 -1.32
C PHE A 144 38.47 -1.28 -0.13
N ASN A 145 39.50 -2.12 -0.18
CA ASN A 145 39.82 -3.05 0.89
C ASN A 145 41.33 -3.30 0.99
N GLN A 146 42.12 -2.22 0.95
CA GLN A 146 43.58 -2.25 1.07
C GLN A 146 44.03 -1.83 2.47
N ASP A 147 45.23 -2.25 2.86
CA ASP A 147 45.82 -1.94 4.16
C ASP A 147 46.17 -0.45 4.27
N ILE A 148 45.57 0.20 5.26
CA ILE A 148 45.78 1.60 5.64
C ILE A 148 46.01 1.74 7.16
N GLY A 149 46.35 0.65 7.84
CA GLY A 149 46.54 0.64 9.29
C GLY A 149 47.69 1.53 9.77
N ASP A 150 48.67 1.78 8.90
CA ASP A 150 49.85 2.62 9.18
C ASP A 150 49.62 4.13 8.95
N TRP A 151 48.42 4.55 8.53
CA TRP A 151 48.10 5.96 8.34
C TRP A 151 48.09 6.74 9.67
N ASP A 152 48.73 7.91 9.68
CA ASP A 152 48.62 8.89 10.77
C ASP A 152 47.35 9.74 10.57
N VAL A 153 46.27 9.34 11.23
CA VAL A 153 44.98 10.06 11.19
C VAL A 153 44.77 11.02 12.36
N SER A 154 45.83 11.30 13.14
CA SER A 154 45.72 12.08 14.39
C SER A 154 45.24 13.53 14.20
N ASN A 155 45.29 14.08 12.98
CA ASN A 155 44.76 15.42 12.67
C ASN A 155 43.33 15.42 12.08
N VAL A 156 42.74 14.23 11.84
CA VAL A 156 41.40 14.12 11.26
C VAL A 156 40.34 14.52 12.30
N THR A 157 39.38 15.35 11.87
CA THR A 157 38.28 15.83 12.71
C THR A 157 36.90 15.36 12.24
N ASP A 158 36.77 15.00 10.96
CA ASP A 158 35.53 14.54 10.32
C ASP A 158 35.78 13.23 9.55
N MET A 159 35.20 12.13 10.04
CA MET A 159 35.21 10.81 9.40
C MET A 159 33.81 10.39 8.93
N SER A 160 32.88 11.34 8.84
CA SER A 160 31.48 11.04 8.53
C SER A 160 31.36 10.27 7.22
N GLY A 161 30.71 9.10 7.24
CA GLY A 161 30.45 8.32 6.03
C GLY A 161 31.70 7.76 5.32
N MET A 162 32.89 7.78 5.94
CA MET A 162 34.16 7.45 5.26
C MET A 162 34.11 6.10 4.53
N PHE A 163 33.50 5.08 5.15
CA PHE A 163 33.36 3.71 4.62
C PHE A 163 31.90 3.31 4.38
N SER A 164 30.99 4.27 4.27
CA SER A 164 29.56 4.03 4.05
C SER A 164 29.33 3.24 2.75
N TYR A 165 28.61 2.12 2.80
CA TYR A 165 28.38 1.16 1.70
C TYR A 165 29.68 0.59 1.08
N SER A 166 30.74 0.42 1.87
CA SER A 166 32.00 -0.18 1.40
C SER A 166 32.15 -1.66 1.78
N TYR A 167 33.11 -2.33 1.15
CA TYR A 167 33.54 -3.70 1.48
C TYR A 167 34.77 -3.74 2.41
N PHE A 168 35.06 -2.63 3.08
CA PHE A 168 36.27 -2.47 3.87
C PHE A 168 36.24 -3.35 5.13
N ASP A 169 37.27 -4.15 5.35
CA ASP A 169 37.45 -5.02 6.53
C ASP A 169 38.94 -5.16 6.89
N MET A 170 39.74 -4.11 6.68
CA MET A 170 41.16 -4.09 7.06
C MET A 170 41.37 -3.47 8.46
N ASP A 171 42.42 -3.90 9.15
CA ASP A 171 42.74 -3.49 10.51
C ASP A 171 43.06 -1.98 10.59
N ILE A 172 42.26 -1.27 11.38
CA ILE A 172 42.38 0.16 11.68
C ILE A 172 42.40 0.42 13.19
N GLY A 173 42.62 -0.62 14.01
CA GLY A 173 42.58 -0.51 15.46
C GLY A 173 43.67 0.40 16.05
N ASN A 174 44.79 0.58 15.34
CA ASN A 174 45.91 1.42 15.78
C ASN A 174 45.75 2.92 15.44
N TRP A 175 44.65 3.32 14.81
CA TRP A 175 44.41 4.72 14.45
C TRP A 175 44.20 5.61 15.69
N ASP A 176 44.89 6.74 15.73
CA ASP A 176 44.64 7.80 16.73
C ASP A 176 43.45 8.66 16.28
N VAL A 177 42.25 8.29 16.74
CA VAL A 177 41.00 9.01 16.43
C VAL A 177 40.64 10.08 17.47
N SER A 178 41.56 10.42 18.39
CA SER A 178 41.28 11.30 19.53
C SER A 178 40.84 12.72 19.17
N ASN A 179 41.14 13.20 17.96
CA ASN A 179 40.70 14.52 17.47
C ASN A 179 39.40 14.47 16.64
N VAL A 180 38.84 13.29 16.39
CA VAL A 180 37.61 13.14 15.61
C VAL A 180 36.41 13.61 16.43
N THR A 181 35.57 14.43 15.81
CA THR A 181 34.35 14.99 16.43
C THR A 181 33.07 14.49 15.78
N LYS A 182 33.15 13.99 14.55
CA LYS A 182 32.00 13.50 13.76
C LYS A 182 32.31 12.12 13.18
N MET A 183 31.51 11.13 13.56
CA MET A 183 31.59 9.75 13.05
C MET A 183 30.27 9.24 12.47
N ARG A 184 29.30 10.14 12.24
CA ARG A 184 28.01 9.75 11.65
C ARG A 184 28.21 8.93 10.38
N GLU A 185 27.46 7.86 10.24
CA GLU A 185 27.48 6.96 9.09
C GLU A 185 28.86 6.35 8.73
N MET A 186 29.90 6.45 9.57
CA MET A 186 31.27 6.07 9.18
C MET A 186 31.36 4.66 8.58
N LEU A 187 30.62 3.70 9.14
CA LEU A 187 30.52 2.30 8.71
C LEU A 187 29.08 1.92 8.32
N TYR A 188 28.27 2.89 7.90
CA TYR A 188 26.89 2.64 7.45
C TYR A 188 26.86 1.66 6.27
N ASN A 189 26.15 0.54 6.38
CA ASN A 189 26.12 -0.56 5.41
C ASN A 189 27.52 -1.07 5.00
N ALA A 190 28.53 -0.95 5.87
CA ALA A 190 29.81 -1.62 5.71
C ALA A 190 29.64 -3.10 6.10
N TYR A 191 29.00 -3.88 5.23
CA TYR A 191 28.46 -5.20 5.58
C TYR A 191 29.51 -6.12 6.21
N ASP A 192 30.71 -6.19 5.61
CA ASP A 192 31.77 -7.12 5.97
C ASP A 192 32.64 -6.67 7.16
N PHE A 193 32.54 -5.40 7.58
CA PHE A 193 33.44 -4.83 8.58
C PHE A 193 33.27 -5.50 9.95
N ASN A 194 34.34 -6.06 10.49
CA ASN A 194 34.36 -6.65 11.82
C ASN A 194 35.75 -6.61 12.47
N GLN A 195 36.50 -5.52 12.26
CA GLN A 195 37.85 -5.33 12.82
C GLN A 195 37.83 -4.72 14.21
N ASN A 196 38.86 -5.04 15.01
CA ASN A 196 38.96 -4.56 16.38
C ASN A 196 39.24 -3.05 16.42
N ILE A 197 38.46 -2.33 17.22
CA ILE A 197 38.50 -0.87 17.40
C ILE A 197 38.30 -0.49 18.87
N ASP A 198 38.57 -1.42 19.79
CA ASP A 198 38.48 -1.25 21.24
C ASP A 198 39.36 -0.10 21.77
N ASP A 199 40.55 0.07 21.21
CA ASP A 199 41.55 1.05 21.62
C ASP A 199 41.28 2.50 21.11
N TRP A 200 40.20 2.73 20.36
CA TRP A 200 39.85 4.06 19.86
C TRP A 200 39.42 5.03 20.98
N ASP A 201 40.05 6.21 21.03
CA ASP A 201 39.62 7.32 21.88
C ASP A 201 38.52 8.13 21.18
N VAL A 202 37.26 7.76 21.44
CA VAL A 202 36.08 8.44 20.89
C VAL A 202 35.54 9.58 21.78
N SER A 203 36.30 10.00 22.80
CA SER A 203 35.82 10.93 23.82
C SER A 203 35.44 12.32 23.31
N ASN A 204 35.90 12.73 22.12
CA ASN A 204 35.55 14.01 21.49
C ASN A 204 34.38 13.91 20.48
N VAL A 205 33.86 12.71 20.22
CA VAL A 205 32.76 12.49 19.27
C VAL A 205 31.44 12.94 19.90
N THR A 206 30.66 13.72 19.15
CA THR A 206 29.33 14.18 19.60
C THR A 206 28.17 13.53 18.85
N ASP A 207 28.42 12.98 17.66
CA ASP A 207 27.42 12.40 16.76
C ASP A 207 27.92 11.04 16.23
N MET A 208 27.23 9.98 16.66
CA MET A 208 27.44 8.58 16.25
C MET A 208 26.23 8.03 15.48
N SER A 209 25.35 8.91 15.01
CA SER A 209 24.14 8.49 14.28
C SER A 209 24.52 7.62 13.07
N TYR A 210 23.79 6.52 12.88
CA TYR A 210 24.00 5.55 11.80
C TYR A 210 25.40 4.88 11.73
N MET A 211 26.29 5.07 12.72
CA MET A 211 27.71 4.68 12.60
C MET A 211 27.91 3.23 12.16
N PHE A 212 27.16 2.27 12.73
CA PHE A 212 27.18 0.85 12.37
C PHE A 212 25.85 0.36 11.77
N SER A 213 24.96 1.26 11.33
CA SER A 213 23.69 0.82 10.77
C SER A 213 23.94 -0.04 9.53
N GLY A 214 23.38 -1.24 9.46
CA GLY A 214 23.59 -2.18 8.37
C GLY A 214 24.96 -2.89 8.35
N ALA A 215 25.84 -2.66 9.34
CA ALA A 215 27.09 -3.41 9.51
C ALA A 215 26.80 -4.83 10.05
N THR A 216 26.23 -5.68 9.19
CA THR A 216 25.58 -6.94 9.61
C THR A 216 26.49 -7.97 10.28
N TYR A 217 27.82 -7.92 10.07
CA TYR A 217 28.80 -8.80 10.70
C TYR A 217 29.53 -8.17 11.90
N PHE A 218 29.34 -6.88 12.16
CA PHE A 218 30.05 -6.18 13.23
C PHE A 218 29.65 -6.73 14.60
N ASN A 219 30.62 -7.17 15.38
CA ASN A 219 30.43 -7.66 16.75
C ASN A 219 31.73 -7.58 17.57
N GLN A 220 32.51 -6.51 17.42
CA GLN A 220 33.75 -6.30 18.18
C GLN A 220 33.51 -5.51 19.46
N ASP A 221 34.37 -5.73 20.46
CA ASP A 221 34.28 -5.08 21.76
C ASP A 221 34.50 -3.56 21.63
N ILE A 222 33.55 -2.81 22.17
CA ILE A 222 33.53 -1.34 22.23
C ILE A 222 33.06 -0.87 23.61
N GLY A 223 33.05 -1.77 24.60
CA GLY A 223 32.52 -1.49 25.94
C GLY A 223 33.32 -0.44 26.71
N ASP A 224 34.61 -0.27 26.38
CA ASP A 224 35.53 0.66 27.02
C ASP A 224 35.53 2.08 26.39
N TRP A 225 34.74 2.31 25.35
CA TRP A 225 34.61 3.63 24.72
C TRP A 225 34.01 4.68 25.67
N ASP A 226 34.63 5.85 25.73
CA ASP A 226 34.06 7.03 26.42
C ASP A 226 33.08 7.76 25.49
N VAL A 227 31.80 7.41 25.59
CA VAL A 227 30.71 8.04 24.82
C VAL A 227 30.07 9.24 25.54
N SER A 228 30.69 9.76 26.60
CA SER A 228 30.05 10.76 27.48
C SER A 228 29.75 12.11 26.83
N ASN A 229 30.34 12.43 25.68
CA ASN A 229 30.05 13.65 24.92
C ASN A 229 29.06 13.44 23.76
N VAL A 230 28.62 12.20 23.51
CA VAL A 230 27.68 11.89 22.42
C VAL A 230 26.29 12.39 22.77
N THR A 231 25.65 13.08 21.84
CA THR A 231 24.27 13.58 21.97
C THR A 231 23.28 12.84 21.07
N ASP A 232 23.76 12.25 19.97
CA ASP A 232 22.94 11.53 18.99
C ASP A 232 23.50 10.11 18.74
N MET A 233 22.70 9.10 19.08
CA MET A 233 22.95 7.68 18.81
C MET A 233 21.85 7.06 17.95
N SER A 234 21.04 7.89 17.28
CA SER A 234 19.95 7.43 16.43
C SER A 234 20.50 6.48 15.35
N HIS A 235 19.80 5.37 15.14
CA HIS A 235 20.19 4.31 14.21
C HIS A 235 21.57 3.68 14.42
N MET A 236 22.32 3.94 15.50
CA MET A 236 23.73 3.52 15.60
C MET A 236 23.98 2.05 15.26
N PHE A 237 23.10 1.13 15.68
CA PHE A 237 23.14 -0.31 15.38
C PHE A 237 21.89 -0.81 14.61
N ASP A 238 21.19 0.08 13.90
CA ASP A 238 20.01 -0.31 13.11
C ASP A 238 20.41 -1.31 12.01
N TYR A 239 19.81 -2.50 11.98
CA TYR A 239 20.20 -3.65 11.14
C TYR A 239 21.61 -4.21 11.39
N ALA A 240 22.27 -3.90 12.51
CA ALA A 240 23.52 -4.55 12.92
C ALA A 240 23.24 -5.96 13.48
N TYR A 241 22.88 -6.87 12.58
CA TYR A 241 22.24 -8.15 12.90
C TYR A 241 22.96 -8.97 13.98
N THR A 242 24.29 -9.10 13.91
CA THR A 242 25.09 -9.92 14.85
C THR A 242 25.54 -9.21 16.13
N PHE A 243 25.36 -7.89 16.23
CA PHE A 243 25.92 -7.11 17.33
C PHE A 243 25.31 -7.52 18.67
N ASN A 244 26.17 -7.87 19.64
CA ASN A 244 25.77 -8.28 20.98
C ASN A 244 26.92 -8.12 21.99
N GLN A 245 27.65 -7.01 21.95
CA GLN A 245 28.76 -6.73 22.87
C GLN A 245 28.32 -5.89 24.08
N ASP A 246 29.00 -6.11 25.21
CA ASP A 246 28.65 -5.45 26.48
C ASP A 246 28.97 -3.95 26.44
N ILE A 247 27.92 -3.16 26.40
CA ILE A 247 27.94 -1.69 26.40
C ILE A 247 27.24 -1.12 27.65
N GLY A 248 27.02 -1.96 28.67
CA GLY A 248 26.28 -1.57 29.87
C GLY A 248 26.96 -0.49 30.70
N ASN A 249 28.28 -0.29 30.51
CA ASN A 249 29.09 0.71 31.22
C ASN A 249 29.15 2.08 30.52
N TRP A 250 28.56 2.23 29.33
CA TRP A 250 28.54 3.49 28.61
C TRP A 250 27.81 4.60 29.39
N ASN A 251 28.41 5.79 29.41
CA ASN A 251 27.77 6.98 29.96
C ASN A 251 26.94 7.69 28.88
N VAL A 252 25.68 7.33 28.76
CA VAL A 252 24.74 7.90 27.78
C VAL A 252 23.97 9.12 28.27
N GLY A 253 24.33 9.68 29.43
CA GLY A 253 23.56 10.74 30.09
C GLY A 253 23.45 12.07 29.32
N ASN A 254 24.20 12.28 28.25
CA ASN A 254 24.08 13.45 27.37
C ASN A 254 23.30 13.16 26.07
N VAL A 255 22.91 11.90 25.83
CA VAL A 255 22.18 11.50 24.63
C VAL A 255 20.74 11.97 24.71
N THR A 256 20.27 12.61 23.63
CA THR A 256 18.89 13.08 23.49
C THR A 256 18.10 12.27 22.46
N GLU A 257 18.78 11.67 21.49
CA GLU A 257 18.19 10.92 20.37
C GLU A 257 18.67 9.45 20.38
N MET A 258 17.74 8.50 20.57
CA MET A 258 18.00 7.05 20.54
C MET A 258 17.06 6.29 19.60
N SER A 259 16.32 7.00 18.74
CA SER A 259 15.41 6.36 17.79
C SER A 259 16.16 5.35 16.93
N HIS A 260 15.54 4.19 16.69
CA HIS A 260 16.11 3.07 15.94
C HIS A 260 17.44 2.47 16.44
N MET A 261 17.99 2.87 17.60
CA MET A 261 19.36 2.51 17.99
C MET A 261 19.70 1.01 17.83
N PHE A 262 18.78 0.10 18.17
CA PHE A 262 18.90 -1.36 18.01
C PHE A 262 17.80 -1.97 17.13
N SER A 263 17.17 -1.18 16.26
CA SER A 263 16.18 -1.68 15.31
C SER A 263 16.81 -2.80 14.47
N ASN A 264 16.15 -3.96 14.39
CA ASN A 264 16.59 -5.17 13.69
C ASN A 264 17.98 -5.71 14.09
N ALA A 265 18.53 -5.30 15.23
CA ALA A 265 19.72 -5.91 15.85
C ALA A 265 19.33 -7.23 16.53
N ALA A 266 19.00 -8.24 15.71
CA ALA A 266 18.30 -9.45 16.14
C ALA A 266 18.98 -10.22 17.30
N TYR A 267 20.32 -10.16 17.39
CA TYR A 267 21.08 -10.84 18.44
C TYR A 267 21.34 -10.02 19.70
N PHE A 268 21.09 -8.70 19.67
CA PHE A 268 21.39 -7.83 20.79
C PHE A 268 20.54 -8.18 22.02
N ASN A 269 21.19 -8.43 23.16
CA ASN A 269 20.54 -8.77 24.42
C ASN A 269 21.46 -8.49 25.64
N GLN A 270 22.21 -7.39 25.62
CA GLN A 270 23.12 -7.02 26.70
C GLN A 270 22.47 -6.11 27.74
N ASP A 271 22.94 -6.21 29.00
CA ASP A 271 22.37 -5.47 30.12
C ASP A 271 22.70 -3.97 30.04
N ILE A 272 21.68 -3.19 29.70
CA ILE A 272 21.72 -1.72 29.60
C ILE A 272 20.83 -1.06 30.67
N GLY A 273 20.42 -1.82 31.70
CA GLY A 273 19.50 -1.33 32.72
C GLY A 273 20.04 -0.20 33.60
N ASN A 274 21.36 0.05 33.56
CA ASN A 274 22.04 1.11 34.32
C ASN A 274 22.25 2.41 33.52
N TRP A 275 21.83 2.46 32.26
CA TRP A 275 21.91 3.68 31.46
C TRP A 275 21.05 4.80 32.02
N ASP A 276 21.61 6.01 32.04
CA ASP A 276 20.88 7.23 32.36
C ASP A 276 20.27 7.81 31.07
N VAL A 277 18.98 7.54 30.86
CA VAL A 277 18.23 7.97 29.66
C VAL A 277 17.34 9.19 29.92
N SER A 278 17.54 9.89 31.04
CA SER A 278 16.63 10.97 31.48
C SER A 278 16.56 12.18 30.53
N ASN A 279 17.50 12.31 29.60
CA ASN A 279 17.54 13.38 28.60
C ASN A 279 17.01 12.95 27.22
N VAL A 280 16.63 11.68 27.05
CA VAL A 280 16.15 11.15 25.78
C VAL A 280 14.70 11.58 25.56
N THR A 281 14.41 12.13 24.39
CA THR A 281 13.05 12.57 24.02
C THR A 281 12.37 11.66 23.00
N ASP A 282 13.14 10.93 22.19
CA ASP A 282 12.66 10.02 21.16
C ASP A 282 13.28 8.61 21.34
N MET A 283 12.41 7.62 21.61
CA MET A 283 12.74 6.20 21.69
C MET A 283 12.00 5.38 20.62
N SER A 284 11.44 6.04 19.60
CA SER A 284 10.73 5.39 18.51
C SER A 284 11.61 4.31 17.87
N LEU A 285 11.02 3.14 17.64
CA LEU A 285 11.63 2.02 16.92
C LEU A 285 12.92 1.46 17.57
N MET A 286 13.32 1.89 18.77
CA MET A 286 14.63 1.59 19.38
C MET A 286 14.97 0.09 19.42
N PHE A 287 14.00 -0.78 19.70
CA PHE A 287 14.15 -2.24 19.73
C PHE A 287 13.24 -2.96 18.74
N ARG A 288 12.73 -2.28 17.71
CA ARG A 288 11.88 -2.91 16.68
C ARG A 288 12.62 -4.09 16.05
N GLY A 289 12.07 -5.29 16.11
CA GLY A 289 12.70 -6.48 15.52
C GLY A 289 13.99 -6.93 16.22
N ALA A 290 14.31 -6.41 17.41
CA ALA A 290 15.39 -6.93 18.25
C ALA A 290 14.92 -8.24 18.92
N ILE A 291 14.87 -9.31 18.13
CA ILE A 291 14.21 -10.58 18.49
C ILE A 291 14.70 -11.14 19.82
N ASN A 292 15.98 -11.02 20.16
CA ASN A 292 16.51 -11.58 21.40
C ASN A 292 16.46 -10.62 22.61
N PHE A 293 16.19 -9.33 22.40
CA PHE A 293 16.26 -8.34 23.47
C PHE A 293 15.18 -8.56 24.52
N ASN A 294 15.59 -8.81 25.77
CA ASN A 294 14.69 -9.01 26.89
C ASN A 294 15.37 -8.66 28.23
N GLN A 295 16.16 -7.57 28.27
CA GLN A 295 16.90 -7.13 29.46
C GLN A 295 16.10 -6.13 30.31
N GLY A 296 16.40 -6.11 31.61
CA GLY A 296 15.65 -5.32 32.58
C GLY A 296 15.94 -3.82 32.47
N ILE A 297 15.00 -3.07 31.92
CA ILE A 297 15.08 -1.60 31.73
C ILE A 297 14.04 -0.83 32.56
N GLY A 298 13.37 -1.49 33.50
CA GLY A 298 12.32 -0.88 34.33
C GLY A 298 12.78 0.24 35.26
N ASN A 299 14.09 0.47 35.41
CA ASN A 299 14.66 1.56 36.20
C ASN A 299 14.99 2.81 35.38
N TRP A 300 14.81 2.78 34.07
CA TRP A 300 15.01 3.94 33.21
C TRP A 300 14.05 5.08 33.57
N ASP A 301 14.60 6.30 33.61
CA ASP A 301 13.81 7.52 33.71
C ASP A 301 13.39 7.96 32.29
N VAL A 302 12.14 7.69 31.93
CA VAL A 302 11.58 7.99 30.61
C VAL A 302 10.66 9.21 30.63
N SER A 303 10.70 10.02 31.70
CA SER A 303 9.73 11.11 31.91
C SER A 303 9.76 12.17 30.81
N ASP A 304 10.87 12.36 30.11
CA ASP A 304 11.03 13.36 29.05
C ASP A 304 10.74 12.79 27.64
N VAL A 305 10.45 11.48 27.53
CA VAL A 305 10.16 10.83 26.25
C VAL A 305 8.77 11.23 25.75
N THR A 306 8.68 11.65 24.49
CA THR A 306 7.42 12.02 23.83
C THR A 306 6.96 11.01 22.78
N ASP A 307 7.87 10.21 22.22
CA ASP A 307 7.60 9.21 21.18
C ASP A 307 8.16 7.84 21.57
N MET A 308 7.28 6.84 21.67
CA MET A 308 7.60 5.42 21.90
C MET A 308 7.05 4.52 20.79
N SER A 309 6.69 5.10 19.64
CA SER A 309 6.11 4.39 18.52
C SER A 309 7.01 3.22 18.10
N TYR A 310 6.41 2.04 17.96
CA TYR A 310 7.06 0.79 17.53
C TYR A 310 8.28 0.34 18.34
N MET A 311 8.52 0.88 19.55
CA MET A 311 9.74 0.65 20.32
C MET A 311 10.08 -0.85 20.50
N PHE A 312 9.08 -1.71 20.77
CA PHE A 312 9.24 -3.17 20.94
C PHE A 312 8.51 -3.99 19.87
N ASN A 313 8.19 -3.39 18.72
CA ASN A 313 7.48 -4.06 17.64
C ASN A 313 8.23 -5.33 17.18
N GLY A 314 7.63 -6.51 17.33
CA GLY A 314 8.23 -7.80 16.97
C GLY A 314 9.39 -8.26 17.88
N ALA A 315 9.66 -7.59 19.00
CA ALA A 315 10.67 -8.02 19.98
C ALA A 315 10.12 -9.09 20.94
N ASN A 316 11.00 -9.93 21.50
CA ASN A 316 10.62 -10.86 22.58
C ASN A 316 10.61 -10.20 23.97
N PHE A 317 10.58 -8.87 24.02
CA PHE A 317 10.63 -8.12 25.26
C PHE A 317 9.41 -8.41 26.16
N ASN A 318 9.68 -8.75 27.42
CA ASN A 318 8.67 -9.04 28.43
C ASN A 318 9.17 -8.75 29.85
N GLN A 319 9.94 -7.68 30.04
CA GLN A 319 10.41 -7.22 31.35
C GLN A 319 9.48 -6.17 31.96
N ASP A 320 9.48 -6.09 33.29
CA ASP A 320 8.64 -5.15 34.04
C ASP A 320 9.06 -3.70 33.77
N ILE A 321 8.11 -2.92 33.27
CA ILE A 321 8.22 -1.48 32.97
C ILE A 321 7.04 -0.70 33.56
N GLY A 322 6.29 -1.30 34.51
CA GLY A 322 5.09 -0.70 35.09
C GLY A 322 5.35 0.57 35.91
N ASN A 323 6.61 0.86 36.25
CA ASN A 323 7.03 2.05 36.99
C ASN A 323 7.48 3.22 36.10
N TRP A 324 7.49 3.05 34.77
CA TRP A 324 7.83 4.14 33.86
C TRP A 324 6.84 5.30 33.96
N ASP A 325 7.36 6.54 33.98
CA ASP A 325 6.57 7.75 33.84
C ASP A 325 6.40 8.07 32.36
N VAL A 326 5.27 7.64 31.79
CA VAL A 326 4.92 7.85 30.38
C VAL A 326 4.02 9.07 30.17
N SER A 327 3.89 9.94 31.18
CA SER A 327 2.93 11.05 31.16
C SER A 327 3.17 12.08 30.05
N ASN A 328 4.37 12.17 29.49
CA ASN A 328 4.68 13.08 28.37
C ASN A 328 4.59 12.41 26.99
N VAL A 329 4.34 11.10 26.92
CA VAL A 329 4.26 10.37 25.65
C VAL A 329 2.98 10.74 24.90
N THR A 330 3.11 11.08 23.63
CA THR A 330 1.98 11.41 22.74
C THR A 330 1.71 10.32 21.70
N ASP A 331 2.73 9.51 21.34
CA ASP A 331 2.62 8.44 20.35
C ASP A 331 3.11 7.09 20.94
N MET A 332 2.19 6.11 21.00
CA MET A 332 2.46 4.72 21.39
C MET A 332 2.10 3.73 20.28
N SER A 333 1.93 4.22 19.04
CA SER A 333 1.52 3.40 17.90
C SER A 333 2.46 2.21 17.72
N GLY A 334 1.90 1.01 17.62
CA GLY A 334 2.65 -0.22 17.36
C GLY A 334 3.69 -0.64 18.43
N MET A 335 3.74 0.03 19.59
CA MET A 335 4.81 -0.14 20.60
C MET A 335 5.09 -1.61 20.94
N PHE A 336 4.04 -2.43 21.11
CA PHE A 336 4.13 -3.86 21.44
C PHE A 336 3.56 -4.78 20.35
N SER A 337 3.33 -4.29 19.13
CA SER A 337 2.76 -5.09 18.05
C SER A 337 3.64 -6.31 17.74
N GLY A 338 3.04 -7.49 17.70
CA GLY A 338 3.71 -8.77 17.45
C GLY A 338 4.69 -9.21 18.55
N SER A 339 4.71 -8.53 19.70
CA SER A 339 5.60 -8.86 20.82
C SER A 339 5.02 -9.93 21.74
N ASN A 340 5.89 -10.51 22.59
CA ASN A 340 5.49 -11.44 23.65
C ASN A 340 5.15 -10.72 24.99
N PHE A 341 4.96 -9.41 24.96
CA PHE A 341 4.77 -8.58 26.15
C PHE A 341 3.48 -8.93 26.91
N TYR A 342 3.59 -9.11 28.23
CA TYR A 342 2.49 -9.49 29.13
C TYR A 342 2.59 -8.85 30.52
N GLN A 343 3.40 -7.81 30.69
CA GLN A 343 3.62 -7.18 32.01
C GLN A 343 2.53 -6.16 32.35
N ASP A 344 2.33 -5.94 33.65
CA ASP A 344 1.34 -5.00 34.16
C ASP A 344 1.79 -3.54 33.93
N ILE A 345 0.97 -2.80 33.20
CA ILE A 345 1.13 -1.38 32.86
C ILE A 345 -0.15 -0.59 33.18
N GLY A 346 -1.04 -1.15 34.00
CA GLY A 346 -2.33 -0.53 34.33
C GLY A 346 -2.21 0.80 35.10
N ASN A 347 -1.03 1.10 35.65
CA ASN A 347 -0.74 2.33 36.39
C ASN A 347 -0.14 3.45 35.52
N TRP A 348 0.10 3.22 34.23
CA TRP A 348 0.61 4.25 33.32
C TRP A 348 -0.37 5.42 33.18
N ASP A 349 0.16 6.64 33.22
CA ASP A 349 -0.58 7.86 32.86
C ASP A 349 -0.49 8.07 31.35
N VAL A 350 -1.50 7.62 30.62
CA VAL A 350 -1.59 7.74 29.15
C VAL A 350 -2.42 8.95 28.71
N SER A 351 -2.70 9.89 29.62
CA SER A 351 -3.63 11.00 29.37
C SER A 351 -3.18 11.95 28.26
N ASN A 352 -1.90 12.00 27.89
CA ASN A 352 -1.40 12.80 26.78
C ASN A 352 -1.27 12.05 25.44
N VAL A 353 -1.54 10.74 25.42
CA VAL A 353 -1.42 9.92 24.21
C VAL A 353 -2.54 10.25 23.24
N THR A 354 -2.18 10.51 21.98
CA THR A 354 -3.12 10.78 20.88
C THR A 354 -3.22 9.63 19.88
N ASP A 355 -2.16 8.82 19.75
CA ASP A 355 -2.11 7.68 18.83
C ASP A 355 -1.75 6.38 19.59
N MET A 356 -2.67 5.42 19.57
CA MET A 356 -2.49 4.06 20.10
C MET A 356 -2.68 2.98 19.01
N SER A 357 -2.63 3.38 17.73
CA SER A 357 -2.86 2.49 16.60
C SER A 357 -1.92 1.29 16.66
N GLY A 358 -2.48 0.09 16.60
CA GLY A 358 -1.73 -1.16 16.59
C GLY A 358 -0.91 -1.46 17.85
N MET A 359 -1.04 -0.72 18.95
CA MET A 359 -0.15 -0.84 20.13
C MET A 359 0.07 -2.29 20.59
N PHE A 360 -0.99 -3.11 20.64
CA PHE A 360 -0.94 -4.52 21.04
C PHE A 360 -1.28 -5.50 19.91
N SER A 361 -1.30 -5.06 18.65
CA SER A 361 -1.70 -5.88 17.50
C SER A 361 -0.88 -7.18 17.42
N GLY A 362 -1.55 -8.33 17.48
CA GLY A 362 -0.91 -9.65 17.43
C GLY A 362 -0.04 -10.00 18.64
N SER A 363 -0.07 -9.22 19.72
CA SER A 363 0.66 -9.50 20.96
C SER A 363 -0.08 -10.50 21.86
N ASN A 364 0.60 -11.02 22.89
CA ASN A 364 -0.02 -11.87 23.92
C ASN A 364 -0.71 -11.07 25.04
N PHE A 365 -0.76 -9.74 24.94
CA PHE A 365 -1.16 -8.85 26.03
C PHE A 365 -2.62 -9.08 26.48
N ASN A 366 -2.83 -9.17 27.79
CA ASN A 366 -4.16 -9.30 28.40
C ASN A 366 -4.15 -8.82 29.87
N GLN A 367 -3.43 -7.72 30.16
CA GLN A 367 -3.41 -7.11 31.49
C GLN A 367 -4.46 -6.00 31.61
N ASP A 368 -4.86 -5.69 32.84
CA ASP A 368 -5.91 -4.71 33.12
C ASP A 368 -5.42 -3.29 32.79
N ILE A 369 -6.10 -2.66 31.84
CA ILE A 369 -5.89 -1.28 31.38
C ILE A 369 -7.18 -0.46 31.48
N GLY A 370 -8.18 -0.96 32.21
CA GLY A 370 -9.50 -0.31 32.31
C GLY A 370 -9.49 1.06 33.01
N ASN A 371 -8.41 1.37 33.73
CA ASN A 371 -8.23 2.66 34.42
C ASN A 371 -7.48 3.71 33.61
N TRP A 372 -7.03 3.40 32.40
CA TRP A 372 -6.35 4.36 31.53
C TRP A 372 -7.27 5.52 31.13
N ASP A 373 -6.73 6.74 31.19
CA ASP A 373 -7.37 7.93 30.62
C ASP A 373 -7.04 8.03 29.13
N VAL A 374 -7.92 7.50 28.29
CA VAL A 374 -7.77 7.52 26.82
C VAL A 374 -8.51 8.69 26.18
N SER A 375 -8.92 9.70 26.96
CA SER A 375 -9.78 10.79 26.47
C SER A 375 -9.15 11.66 25.38
N ASN A 376 -7.82 11.69 25.24
CA ASN A 376 -7.12 12.42 24.18
C ASN A 376 -6.78 11.57 22.94
N VAL A 377 -7.07 10.27 22.96
CA VAL A 377 -6.75 9.36 21.84
C VAL A 377 -7.69 9.62 20.67
N THR A 378 -7.11 9.80 19.48
CA THR A 378 -7.86 9.99 18.22
C THR A 378 -7.81 8.77 17.30
N ASP A 379 -6.75 7.96 17.39
CA ASP A 379 -6.57 6.74 16.60
C ASP A 379 -6.37 5.51 17.50
N MET A 380 -7.30 4.55 17.42
CA MET A 380 -7.23 3.25 18.10
C MET A 380 -7.21 2.09 17.09
N SER A 381 -6.91 2.38 15.83
CA SER A 381 -6.97 1.39 14.75
C SER A 381 -6.06 0.20 15.06
N GLY A 382 -6.60 -1.01 15.07
CA GLY A 382 -5.86 -2.24 15.35
C GLY A 382 -5.24 -2.35 16.75
N MET A 383 -5.53 -1.43 17.69
CA MET A 383 -4.88 -1.38 19.00
C MET A 383 -4.92 -2.73 19.73
N LEU A 384 -6.06 -3.43 19.70
CA LEU A 384 -6.32 -4.69 20.39
C LEU A 384 -6.59 -5.85 19.40
N ALA A 385 -6.05 -5.75 18.18
CA ALA A 385 -6.15 -6.82 17.20
C ALA A 385 -5.36 -8.06 17.65
N GLY A 386 -5.90 -9.25 17.43
CA GLY A 386 -5.32 -10.52 17.86
C GLY A 386 -6.08 -11.19 19.00
N PRO A 387 -5.79 -12.47 19.28
CA PRO A 387 -6.77 -13.32 19.92
C PRO A 387 -6.95 -13.12 21.42
N TYR A 388 -5.96 -12.57 22.14
CA TYR A 388 -5.79 -12.77 23.58
C TYR A 388 -6.50 -11.79 24.51
N PHE A 389 -6.64 -10.53 24.10
CA PHE A 389 -7.14 -9.48 25.00
C PHE A 389 -8.62 -9.67 25.35
N ASN A 390 -8.97 -9.59 26.63
CA ASN A 390 -10.33 -9.68 27.13
C ASN A 390 -10.51 -9.01 28.51
N GLN A 391 -9.83 -7.90 28.77
CA GLN A 391 -10.01 -7.13 30.02
C GLN A 391 -11.07 -6.04 29.88
N ASP A 392 -11.69 -5.66 30.99
CA ASP A 392 -12.75 -4.67 31.04
C ASP A 392 -12.21 -3.27 30.69
N ILE A 393 -12.77 -2.70 29.61
CA ILE A 393 -12.45 -1.38 29.08
C ILE A 393 -13.74 -0.54 28.89
N GLY A 394 -14.83 -0.96 29.52
CA GLY A 394 -16.14 -0.32 29.34
C GLY A 394 -16.24 1.10 29.89
N ASN A 395 -15.28 1.51 30.73
CA ASN A 395 -15.21 2.86 31.33
C ASN A 395 -14.35 3.86 30.54
N TRP A 396 -13.73 3.45 29.44
CA TRP A 396 -12.94 4.35 28.62
C TRP A 396 -13.78 5.47 28.00
N ASP A 397 -13.24 6.70 28.05
CA ASP A 397 -13.77 7.84 27.31
C ASP A 397 -13.17 7.84 25.90
N VAL A 398 -13.89 7.28 24.94
CA VAL A 398 -13.47 7.22 23.53
C VAL A 398 -14.08 8.35 22.68
N SER A 399 -14.61 9.40 23.32
CA SER A 399 -15.36 10.46 22.62
C SER A 399 -14.53 11.25 21.61
N ASN A 400 -13.20 11.25 21.70
CA ASN A 400 -12.32 11.90 20.71
C ASN A 400 -11.79 10.96 19.62
N VAL A 401 -12.11 9.66 19.68
CA VAL A 401 -11.63 8.68 18.70
C VAL A 401 -12.36 8.88 17.37
N THR A 402 -11.59 8.96 16.29
CA THR A 402 -12.11 9.08 14.92
C THR A 402 -11.91 7.81 14.09
N ASP A 403 -10.87 7.01 14.40
CA ASP A 403 -10.51 5.78 13.69
C ASP A 403 -10.52 4.56 14.65
N MET A 404 -11.41 3.59 14.39
CA MET A 404 -11.50 2.31 15.11
C MET A 404 -11.29 1.10 14.18
N ARG A 405 -10.66 1.31 13.02
CA ARG A 405 -10.43 0.24 12.05
C ARG A 405 -9.68 -0.91 12.66
N TYR A 406 -10.10 -2.14 12.38
CA TYR A 406 -9.43 -3.35 12.89
C TYR A 406 -9.27 -3.44 14.43
N MET A 407 -9.87 -2.55 15.24
CA MET A 407 -9.57 -2.43 16.68
C MET A 407 -9.61 -3.77 17.43
N PHE A 408 -10.55 -4.64 17.09
CA PHE A 408 -10.72 -6.00 17.62
C PHE A 408 -10.65 -7.07 16.53
N SER A 409 -9.92 -6.82 15.44
CA SER A 409 -9.70 -7.79 14.37
C SER A 409 -9.06 -9.05 14.93
N ASN A 410 -9.62 -10.22 14.62
CA ASN A 410 -9.20 -11.52 15.13
C ASN A 410 -9.23 -11.65 16.67
N ALA A 411 -9.99 -10.81 17.38
CA ALA A 411 -10.13 -10.85 18.84
C ALA A 411 -11.00 -12.02 19.30
N ALA A 412 -10.47 -13.23 19.18
CA ALA A 412 -11.19 -14.47 19.42
C ALA A 412 -11.74 -14.59 20.86
N TYR A 413 -11.09 -14.01 21.88
CA TYR A 413 -11.55 -14.08 23.26
C TYR A 413 -12.30 -12.82 23.75
N PHE A 414 -12.23 -11.71 23.01
CA PHE A 414 -12.82 -10.44 23.47
C PHE A 414 -14.35 -10.50 23.50
N ASN A 415 -14.94 -10.19 24.66
CA ASN A 415 -16.39 -10.11 24.83
C ASN A 415 -16.79 -9.21 26.01
N GLN A 416 -16.08 -8.10 26.23
CA GLN A 416 -16.35 -7.16 27.33
C GLN A 416 -17.37 -6.09 26.94
N ASP A 417 -18.11 -5.59 27.92
CA ASP A 417 -19.18 -4.61 27.70
C ASP A 417 -18.61 -3.23 27.36
N ILE A 418 -18.82 -2.82 26.12
CA ILE A 418 -18.42 -1.52 25.56
C ILE A 418 -19.65 -0.69 25.12
N GLY A 419 -20.84 -1.07 25.58
CA GLY A 419 -22.10 -0.45 25.15
C GLY A 419 -22.28 1.01 25.59
N ASN A 420 -21.46 1.48 26.54
CA ASN A 420 -21.49 2.85 27.07
C ASN A 420 -20.50 3.80 26.37
N TRP A 421 -19.70 3.32 25.42
CA TRP A 421 -18.77 4.16 24.68
C TRP A 421 -19.50 5.23 23.85
N ASP A 422 -18.98 6.46 23.90
CA ASP A 422 -19.38 7.54 22.99
C ASP A 422 -18.55 7.44 21.70
N VAL A 423 -19.13 6.83 20.68
CA VAL A 423 -18.49 6.66 19.36
C VAL A 423 -18.93 7.72 18.35
N SER A 424 -19.54 8.81 18.81
CA SER A 424 -20.17 9.82 17.95
C SER A 424 -19.21 10.53 17.00
N ASN A 425 -17.90 10.56 17.30
CA ASN A 425 -16.87 11.13 16.43
C ASN A 425 -16.17 10.11 15.51
N VAL A 426 -16.49 8.82 15.63
CA VAL A 426 -15.89 7.78 14.81
C VAL A 426 -16.41 7.88 13.38
N THR A 427 -15.49 7.94 12.41
CA THR A 427 -15.81 7.96 10.98
C THR A 427 -15.57 6.62 10.31
N ASP A 428 -14.69 5.79 10.87
CA ASP A 428 -14.28 4.51 10.26
C ASP A 428 -14.31 3.36 11.27
N MET A 429 -15.16 2.37 11.01
CA MET A 429 -15.29 1.13 11.77
C MET A 429 -15.00 -0.11 10.90
N SER A 430 -14.33 0.08 9.76
CA SER A 430 -13.98 -1.02 8.87
C SER A 430 -13.19 -2.10 9.61
N TYR A 431 -13.56 -3.36 9.39
CA TYR A 431 -12.94 -4.54 10.00
C TYR A 431 -12.92 -4.56 11.54
N MET A 432 -13.65 -3.68 12.25
CA MET A 432 -13.51 -3.50 13.70
C MET A 432 -13.61 -4.82 14.49
N PHE A 433 -14.55 -5.72 14.13
CA PHE A 433 -14.74 -7.02 14.78
C PHE A 433 -14.54 -8.21 13.82
N ILE A 434 -13.85 -8.06 12.69
CA ILE A 434 -13.65 -9.18 11.76
C ILE A 434 -13.04 -10.38 12.50
N ASN A 435 -13.65 -11.56 12.38
CA ASN A 435 -13.20 -12.79 13.04
C ASN A 435 -13.12 -12.70 14.59
N ALA A 436 -13.83 -11.76 15.23
CA ALA A 436 -14.01 -11.70 16.68
C ALA A 436 -15.09 -12.70 17.13
N ASN A 437 -14.74 -13.99 17.11
CA ASN A 437 -15.68 -15.10 17.22
C ASN A 437 -16.60 -15.07 18.47
N ASN A 438 -16.16 -14.51 19.59
CA ASN A 438 -16.91 -14.49 20.84
C ASN A 438 -17.63 -13.18 21.13
N PHE A 439 -17.37 -12.10 20.37
CA PHE A 439 -17.95 -10.79 20.65
C PHE A 439 -19.46 -10.80 20.40
N ASN A 440 -20.25 -10.52 21.44
CA ASN A 440 -21.71 -10.48 21.37
C ASN A 440 -22.32 -9.58 22.46
N GLN A 441 -21.73 -8.41 22.67
CA GLN A 441 -22.19 -7.41 23.65
C GLN A 441 -23.14 -6.37 23.04
N GLY A 442 -23.94 -5.73 23.89
CA GLY A 442 -24.98 -4.80 23.46
C GLY A 442 -24.42 -3.43 23.09
N ILE A 443 -24.36 -3.14 21.78
CA ILE A 443 -23.86 -1.87 21.22
C ILE A 443 -24.94 -1.06 20.47
N GLY A 444 -26.22 -1.45 20.62
CA GLY A 444 -27.34 -0.82 19.91
C GLY A 444 -27.63 0.64 20.31
N ASN A 445 -26.98 1.15 21.36
CA ASN A 445 -27.11 2.55 21.82
C ASN A 445 -26.01 3.46 21.26
N TRP A 446 -25.03 2.93 20.53
CA TRP A 446 -23.98 3.74 19.91
C TRP A 446 -24.55 4.74 18.90
N ASP A 447 -24.04 5.96 18.93
CA ASP A 447 -24.28 6.97 17.89
C ASP A 447 -23.27 6.76 16.77
N VAL A 448 -23.68 6.06 15.71
CA VAL A 448 -22.85 5.78 14.53
C VAL A 448 -23.12 6.77 13.39
N SER A 449 -23.78 7.90 13.67
CA SER A 449 -24.23 8.83 12.62
C SER A 449 -23.11 9.47 11.81
N ASN A 450 -21.87 9.52 12.31
CA ASN A 450 -20.71 10.02 11.57
C ASN A 450 -19.90 8.93 10.84
N VAL A 451 -20.25 7.65 11.01
CA VAL A 451 -19.52 6.55 10.37
C VAL A 451 -19.81 6.52 8.86
N THR A 452 -18.75 6.47 8.06
CA THR A 452 -18.81 6.37 6.60
C THR A 452 -18.42 5.00 6.07
N ASP A 453 -17.59 4.24 6.80
CA ASP A 453 -17.11 2.90 6.39
C ASP A 453 -17.40 1.86 7.49
N MET A 454 -18.15 0.81 7.12
CA MET A 454 -18.47 -0.35 7.95
C MET A 454 -18.09 -1.67 7.27
N ASN A 455 -17.20 -1.64 6.27
CA ASN A 455 -16.85 -2.86 5.55
C ASN A 455 -16.29 -3.92 6.50
N HIS A 456 -16.68 -5.18 6.30
CA HIS A 456 -16.28 -6.32 7.12
C HIS A 456 -16.51 -6.21 8.65
N MET A 457 -17.20 -5.18 9.16
CA MET A 457 -17.23 -4.86 10.59
C MET A 457 -17.59 -6.06 11.47
N PHE A 458 -18.57 -6.88 11.05
CA PHE A 458 -19.01 -8.10 11.75
C PHE A 458 -18.79 -9.38 10.92
N SER A 459 -17.88 -9.37 9.96
CA SER A 459 -17.58 -10.55 9.16
C SER A 459 -16.96 -11.66 10.02
N LEU A 460 -17.40 -12.91 9.84
CA LEU A 460 -16.92 -14.08 10.59
C LEU A 460 -17.12 -13.94 12.12
N THR A 461 -18.23 -13.34 12.55
CA THR A 461 -18.55 -13.15 13.98
C THR A 461 -19.78 -13.94 14.43
N SER A 462 -19.87 -14.18 15.76
CA SER A 462 -21.10 -14.68 16.41
C SER A 462 -22.04 -13.56 16.86
N PHE A 463 -21.84 -12.33 16.37
CA PHE A 463 -22.60 -11.17 16.82
C PHE A 463 -24.09 -11.30 16.48
N HIS A 464 -24.94 -11.18 17.49
CA HIS A 464 -26.40 -11.36 17.36
C HIS A 464 -27.16 -10.44 18.33
N ARG A 465 -26.88 -9.14 18.28
CA ARG A 465 -27.59 -8.12 19.08
C ARG A 465 -28.36 -7.15 18.21
N ASP A 466 -29.35 -6.52 18.83
CA ASP A 466 -30.18 -5.51 18.19
C ASP A 466 -29.39 -4.21 17.96
N ILE A 467 -29.31 -3.80 16.69
CA ILE A 467 -28.69 -2.57 16.19
C ILE A 467 -29.67 -1.79 15.28
N SER A 468 -30.98 -2.07 15.41
CA SER A 468 -32.03 -1.47 14.57
C SER A 468 -32.14 0.06 14.69
N ASN A 469 -31.64 0.62 15.79
CA ASN A 469 -31.69 2.06 16.08
C ASN A 469 -30.48 2.85 15.54
N TRP A 470 -29.50 2.19 14.93
CA TRP A 470 -28.34 2.88 14.36
C TRP A 470 -28.72 3.80 13.20
N ASP A 471 -28.20 5.02 13.22
CA ASP A 471 -28.27 5.95 12.08
C ASP A 471 -27.10 5.68 11.14
N VAL A 472 -27.33 4.89 10.10
CA VAL A 472 -26.33 4.55 9.07
C VAL A 472 -26.41 5.46 7.85
N SER A 473 -27.08 6.61 7.95
CA SER A 473 -27.36 7.47 6.79
C SER A 473 -26.12 8.07 6.12
N ASN A 474 -24.98 8.14 6.81
CA ASN A 474 -23.70 8.59 6.24
C ASN A 474 -22.80 7.46 5.73
N VAL A 475 -23.18 6.19 5.92
CA VAL A 475 -22.37 5.05 5.49
C VAL A 475 -22.39 4.94 3.96
N THR A 476 -21.21 4.83 3.36
CA THR A 476 -21.01 4.64 1.91
C THR A 476 -20.58 3.22 1.55
N ASP A 477 -19.88 2.53 2.45
CA ASP A 477 -19.38 1.16 2.25
C ASP A 477 -19.91 0.23 3.36
N MET A 478 -20.69 -0.79 2.97
CA MET A 478 -21.18 -1.88 3.83
C MET A 478 -20.72 -3.25 3.33
N SER A 479 -19.70 -3.28 2.47
CA SER A 479 -19.23 -4.51 1.84
C SER A 479 -18.82 -5.53 2.91
N ALA A 480 -19.29 -6.76 2.74
CA ALA A 480 -19.05 -7.89 3.64
C ALA A 480 -19.36 -7.66 5.14
N MET A 481 -20.12 -6.63 5.51
CA MET A 481 -20.38 -6.26 6.92
C MET A 481 -20.85 -7.45 7.78
N PHE A 482 -21.70 -8.33 7.24
CA PHE A 482 -22.22 -9.53 7.90
C PHE A 482 -21.84 -10.83 7.18
N SER A 483 -20.77 -10.82 6.38
CA SER A 483 -20.32 -12.01 5.64
C SER A 483 -19.89 -13.11 6.62
N TYR A 484 -20.41 -14.33 6.43
CA TYR A 484 -20.23 -15.48 7.35
C TYR A 484 -20.68 -15.19 8.80
N SER A 485 -21.68 -14.33 9.01
CA SER A 485 -22.23 -13.99 10.32
C SER A 485 -23.59 -14.65 10.59
N GLY A 486 -23.84 -15.00 11.86
CA GLY A 486 -25.15 -15.44 12.37
C GLY A 486 -26.14 -14.31 12.67
N PHE A 487 -25.83 -13.07 12.25
CA PHE A 487 -26.70 -11.92 12.45
C PHE A 487 -28.04 -12.06 11.71
N ASN A 488 -29.15 -11.81 12.41
CA ASN A 488 -30.50 -11.91 11.84
C ASN A 488 -31.52 -11.00 12.56
N TRP A 489 -31.08 -9.86 13.10
CA TRP A 489 -31.97 -8.86 13.69
C TRP A 489 -32.54 -7.93 12.61
N ASP A 490 -33.71 -7.36 12.88
CA ASP A 490 -34.39 -6.48 11.92
C ASP A 490 -33.64 -5.15 11.77
N ILE A 491 -33.22 -4.86 10.55
CA ILE A 491 -32.53 -3.62 10.14
C ILE A 491 -33.29 -2.93 8.99
N GLY A 492 -34.56 -3.29 8.76
CA GLY A 492 -35.38 -2.71 7.70
C GLY A 492 -35.64 -1.21 7.85
N SER A 493 -35.39 -0.64 9.04
CA SER A 493 -35.50 0.80 9.34
C SER A 493 -34.27 1.62 8.95
N TRP A 494 -33.15 0.99 8.58
CA TRP A 494 -31.93 1.69 8.22
C TRP A 494 -32.10 2.57 6.97
N VAL A 495 -31.49 3.75 7.00
CA VAL A 495 -31.43 4.68 5.86
C VAL A 495 -30.13 4.41 5.10
N VAL A 496 -30.20 3.70 3.98
CA VAL A 496 -29.02 3.24 3.22
C VAL A 496 -28.81 4.00 1.89
N SER A 497 -29.47 5.15 1.70
CA SER A 497 -29.49 5.89 0.43
C SER A 497 -28.12 6.41 -0.03
N ASN A 498 -27.13 6.50 0.87
CA ASN A 498 -25.77 6.92 0.56
C ASN A 498 -24.81 5.75 0.32
N VAL A 499 -25.25 4.50 0.51
CA VAL A 499 -24.41 3.32 0.32
C VAL A 499 -24.18 3.11 -1.18
N THR A 500 -22.90 2.99 -1.56
CA THR A 500 -22.48 2.69 -2.94
C THR A 500 -22.00 1.26 -3.11
N ASP A 501 -21.52 0.62 -2.04
CA ASP A 501 -21.01 -0.76 -2.06
C ASP A 501 -21.74 -1.63 -1.03
N MET A 502 -22.46 -2.65 -1.51
CA MET A 502 -23.12 -3.69 -0.71
C MET A 502 -22.56 -5.09 -1.04
N SER A 503 -21.41 -5.15 -1.70
CA SER A 503 -20.83 -6.41 -2.14
C SER A 503 -20.60 -7.35 -0.96
N SER A 504 -20.95 -8.62 -1.11
CA SER A 504 -20.81 -9.66 -0.07
C SER A 504 -21.49 -9.38 1.28
N MET A 505 -22.32 -8.33 1.43
CA MET A 505 -22.81 -7.87 2.75
C MET A 505 -23.41 -9.00 3.59
N PHE A 506 -24.17 -9.92 2.97
CA PHE A 506 -24.78 -11.10 3.60
C PHE A 506 -24.29 -12.42 2.99
N SER A 507 -23.10 -12.45 2.40
CA SER A 507 -22.54 -13.69 1.87
C SER A 507 -22.41 -14.72 2.99
N GLU A 508 -22.94 -15.92 2.78
CA GLU A 508 -22.88 -17.05 3.71
C GLU A 508 -23.47 -16.72 5.10
N SER A 509 -24.45 -15.80 5.13
CA SER A 509 -25.13 -15.34 6.34
C SER A 509 -26.47 -16.04 6.59
N ASP A 510 -26.89 -16.08 7.86
CA ASP A 510 -28.23 -16.54 8.29
C ASP A 510 -29.34 -15.49 8.11
N PHE A 511 -29.00 -14.30 7.61
CA PHE A 511 -29.91 -13.15 7.52
C PHE A 511 -31.18 -13.45 6.69
N ASN A 512 -32.36 -13.13 7.24
CA ASN A 512 -33.66 -13.31 6.58
C ASN A 512 -34.74 -12.31 7.08
N GLN A 513 -34.35 -11.06 7.29
CA GLN A 513 -35.27 -9.97 7.67
C GLN A 513 -35.71 -9.13 6.47
N ASP A 514 -36.80 -8.37 6.65
CA ASP A 514 -37.39 -7.58 5.57
C ASP A 514 -36.62 -6.28 5.34
N ILE A 515 -35.96 -6.19 4.19
CA ILE A 515 -35.19 -5.05 3.72
C ILE A 515 -35.78 -4.45 2.43
N GLY A 516 -37.01 -4.83 2.07
CA GLY A 516 -37.64 -4.41 0.82
C GLY A 516 -37.95 -2.91 0.73
N ASN A 517 -37.88 -2.18 1.85
CA ASN A 517 -38.11 -0.73 1.93
C ASN A 517 -36.82 0.11 1.82
N TRP A 518 -35.65 -0.52 1.74
CA TRP A 518 -34.39 0.20 1.57
C TRP A 518 -34.34 0.97 0.24
N ASP A 519 -33.84 2.20 0.30
CA ASP A 519 -33.48 2.98 -0.89
C ASP A 519 -32.06 2.61 -1.31
N VAL A 520 -31.96 1.70 -2.28
CA VAL A 520 -30.68 1.22 -2.84
C VAL A 520 -30.30 1.91 -4.15
N SER A 521 -30.95 3.03 -4.48
CA SER A 521 -30.72 3.74 -5.74
C SER A 521 -29.28 4.26 -5.89
N GLY A 522 -28.55 4.45 -4.80
CA GLY A 522 -27.14 4.84 -4.81
C GLY A 522 -26.14 3.69 -5.04
N VAL A 523 -26.57 2.44 -4.95
CA VAL A 523 -25.68 1.27 -4.95
C VAL A 523 -25.14 0.99 -6.36
N ILE A 524 -23.83 0.76 -6.45
CA ILE A 524 -23.09 0.47 -7.67
C ILE A 524 -22.67 -1.02 -7.70
N ASP A 525 -22.26 -1.57 -6.56
CA ASP A 525 -21.80 -2.96 -6.44
C ASP A 525 -22.72 -3.78 -5.51
N MET A 526 -23.33 -4.83 -6.06
CA MET A 526 -24.11 -5.85 -5.32
C MET A 526 -23.55 -7.26 -5.51
N SER A 527 -22.31 -7.38 -5.99
CA SER A 527 -21.65 -8.67 -6.21
C SER A 527 -21.63 -9.48 -4.92
N LEU A 528 -21.89 -10.78 -5.00
CA LEU A 528 -21.87 -11.72 -3.87
C LEU A 528 -22.83 -11.38 -2.70
N MET A 529 -23.70 -10.35 -2.79
CA MET A 529 -24.45 -9.82 -1.64
C MET A 529 -25.20 -10.91 -0.84
N PHE A 530 -25.80 -11.89 -1.52
CA PHE A 530 -26.50 -13.04 -0.93
C PHE A 530 -25.92 -14.39 -1.37
N ASN A 531 -24.65 -14.42 -1.78
CA ASN A 531 -23.95 -15.65 -2.12
C ASN A 531 -23.98 -16.62 -0.93
N GLY A 532 -24.43 -17.86 -1.11
CA GLY A 532 -24.53 -18.84 -0.02
C GLY A 532 -25.54 -18.50 1.07
N ALA A 533 -26.34 -17.44 0.93
CA ALA A 533 -27.37 -17.07 1.90
C ALA A 533 -28.56 -18.05 1.80
N THR A 534 -28.43 -19.20 2.47
CA THR A 534 -29.39 -20.31 2.35
C THR A 534 -30.74 -20.08 3.02
N ASN A 535 -30.91 -18.96 3.74
CA ASN A 535 -32.16 -18.60 4.42
C ASN A 535 -32.89 -17.41 3.79
N PHE A 536 -32.18 -16.52 3.08
CA PHE A 536 -32.75 -15.25 2.60
C PHE A 536 -33.76 -15.47 1.46
N ASN A 537 -35.02 -15.06 1.69
CA ASN A 537 -36.06 -15.12 0.66
C ASN A 537 -37.15 -14.05 0.85
N ARG A 538 -36.74 -12.81 1.18
CA ARG A 538 -37.64 -11.66 1.38
C ARG A 538 -37.82 -10.85 0.11
N ASN A 539 -38.94 -10.12 0.02
CA ASN A 539 -39.29 -9.39 -1.19
C ASN A 539 -38.45 -8.12 -1.32
N ILE A 540 -37.65 -8.05 -2.38
CA ILE A 540 -36.79 -6.92 -2.76
C ILE A 540 -37.13 -6.40 -4.17
N GLY A 541 -38.27 -6.80 -4.74
CA GLY A 541 -38.66 -6.44 -6.12
C GLY A 541 -38.93 -4.96 -6.36
N ASN A 542 -39.09 -4.18 -5.28
CA ASN A 542 -39.31 -2.73 -5.33
C ASN A 542 -38.02 -1.91 -5.33
N TRP A 543 -36.85 -2.54 -5.16
CA TRP A 543 -35.56 -1.86 -5.18
C TRP A 543 -35.31 -1.18 -6.53
N ASP A 544 -34.79 0.05 -6.47
CA ASP A 544 -34.25 0.74 -7.63
C ASP A 544 -32.77 0.37 -7.79
N VAL A 545 -32.48 -0.52 -8.73
CA VAL A 545 -31.13 -1.04 -9.00
C VAL A 545 -30.53 -0.41 -10.26
N SER A 546 -31.08 0.71 -10.75
CA SER A 546 -30.67 1.30 -12.03
C SER A 546 -29.21 1.74 -12.06
N ASN A 547 -28.57 1.98 -10.91
CA ASN A 547 -27.16 2.38 -10.84
C ASN A 547 -26.18 1.21 -10.63
N VAL A 548 -26.69 -0.01 -10.43
CA VAL A 548 -25.85 -1.19 -10.18
C VAL A 548 -25.13 -1.60 -11.46
N THR A 549 -23.81 -1.76 -11.38
CA THR A 549 -22.97 -2.23 -12.47
C THR A 549 -22.48 -3.68 -12.29
N ASP A 550 -22.44 -4.18 -11.05
CA ASP A 550 -22.00 -5.55 -10.76
C ASP A 550 -23.04 -6.31 -9.91
N MET A 551 -23.54 -7.41 -10.45
CA MET A 551 -24.44 -8.36 -9.79
C MET A 551 -23.85 -9.79 -9.79
N SER A 552 -22.56 -9.91 -10.04
CA SER A 552 -21.89 -11.21 -10.14
C SER A 552 -22.04 -12.00 -8.83
N CYS A 553 -22.40 -13.26 -8.95
CA CYS A 553 -22.63 -14.18 -7.82
C CYS A 553 -23.68 -13.73 -6.79
N MET A 554 -24.50 -12.70 -7.05
CA MET A 554 -25.40 -12.12 -6.04
C MET A 554 -26.30 -13.15 -5.34
N PHE A 555 -26.81 -14.16 -6.06
CA PHE A 555 -27.63 -15.27 -5.53
C PHE A 555 -27.03 -16.65 -5.82
N LEU A 556 -25.70 -16.74 -5.93
CA LEU A 556 -24.99 -18.02 -6.06
C LEU A 556 -25.31 -18.91 -4.83
N VAL A 557 -25.72 -20.16 -5.06
CA VAL A 557 -26.09 -21.12 -3.99
C VAL A 557 -27.15 -20.53 -3.02
N SER A 558 -28.20 -19.90 -3.57
CA SER A 558 -29.26 -19.24 -2.79
C SER A 558 -30.64 -19.90 -2.93
N VAL A 559 -31.47 -19.80 -1.87
CA VAL A 559 -32.90 -20.18 -1.88
C VAL A 559 -33.82 -19.07 -2.40
N PHE A 560 -33.26 -17.90 -2.74
CA PHE A 560 -34.02 -16.73 -3.16
C PHE A 560 -34.90 -17.03 -4.39
N ASN A 561 -36.18 -16.68 -4.29
CA ASN A 561 -37.15 -16.88 -5.37
C ASN A 561 -38.29 -15.84 -5.33
N GLN A 562 -37.99 -14.59 -4.96
CA GLN A 562 -38.95 -13.48 -5.01
C GLN A 562 -38.92 -12.76 -6.35
N ASN A 563 -40.03 -12.10 -6.71
CA ASN A 563 -40.15 -11.42 -8.00
C ASN A 563 -39.27 -10.18 -8.07
N ILE A 564 -38.34 -10.18 -9.02
CA ILE A 564 -37.41 -9.08 -9.34
C ILE A 564 -37.51 -8.66 -10.82
N GLY A 565 -38.56 -9.09 -11.53
CA GLY A 565 -38.75 -8.82 -12.95
C GLY A 565 -39.00 -7.34 -13.30
N SER A 566 -39.22 -6.49 -12.28
CA SER A 566 -39.37 -5.04 -12.40
C SER A 566 -38.07 -4.26 -12.27
N TRP A 567 -36.96 -4.90 -11.91
CA TRP A 567 -35.66 -4.23 -11.79
C TRP A 567 -35.19 -3.66 -13.12
N ASP A 568 -34.66 -2.44 -13.06
CA ASP A 568 -33.93 -1.82 -14.17
C ASP A 568 -32.45 -2.24 -14.10
N VAL A 569 -32.07 -3.20 -14.93
CA VAL A 569 -30.69 -3.74 -14.98
C VAL A 569 -29.89 -3.21 -16.17
N SER A 570 -30.35 -2.11 -16.79
CA SER A 570 -29.74 -1.59 -18.03
C SER A 570 -28.30 -1.13 -17.88
N ASN A 571 -27.82 -0.89 -16.65
CA ASN A 571 -26.45 -0.48 -16.37
C ASN A 571 -25.56 -1.62 -15.87
N VAL A 572 -26.10 -2.83 -15.67
CA VAL A 572 -25.33 -3.98 -15.19
C VAL A 572 -24.35 -4.44 -16.27
N ILE A 573 -23.07 -4.57 -15.90
CA ILE A 573 -21.96 -5.00 -16.75
C ILE A 573 -21.64 -6.49 -16.48
N ASP A 574 -21.69 -6.92 -15.22
CA ASP A 574 -21.37 -8.30 -14.81
C ASP A 574 -22.55 -9.00 -14.12
N MET A 575 -22.98 -10.12 -14.70
CA MET A 575 -23.99 -11.05 -14.17
C MET A 575 -23.44 -12.48 -14.04
N SER A 576 -22.11 -12.64 -14.01
CA SER A 576 -21.43 -13.92 -13.87
C SER A 576 -21.95 -14.68 -12.65
N LEU A 577 -22.26 -15.97 -12.81
CA LEU A 577 -22.71 -16.87 -11.73
C LEU A 577 -23.95 -16.40 -10.90
N MET A 578 -24.66 -15.33 -11.29
CA MET A 578 -25.68 -14.67 -10.46
C MET A 578 -26.70 -15.62 -9.83
N PHE A 579 -27.15 -16.65 -10.56
CA PHE A 579 -28.13 -17.64 -10.11
C PHE A 579 -27.59 -19.08 -10.16
N GLN A 580 -26.28 -19.27 -10.19
CA GLN A 580 -25.70 -20.62 -10.20
C GLN A 580 -26.15 -21.36 -8.92
N GLU A 581 -26.55 -22.63 -9.08
CA GLU A 581 -26.98 -23.50 -7.97
C GLU A 581 -28.14 -22.93 -7.12
N SER A 582 -28.92 -22.00 -7.69
CA SER A 582 -30.05 -21.35 -7.01
C SER A 582 -31.41 -22.03 -7.26
N TYR A 583 -32.41 -21.64 -6.46
CA TYR A 583 -33.82 -22.02 -6.62
C TYR A 583 -34.66 -20.99 -7.39
N PHE A 584 -34.03 -19.98 -7.98
CA PHE A 584 -34.71 -18.87 -8.63
C PHE A 584 -35.49 -19.33 -9.87
N ASN A 585 -36.77 -18.92 -10.00
CA ASN A 585 -37.60 -19.19 -11.18
C ASN A 585 -38.67 -18.11 -11.43
N GLN A 586 -38.37 -16.84 -11.14
CA GLN A 586 -39.29 -15.73 -11.43
C GLN A 586 -39.03 -15.14 -12.81
N ASN A 587 -40.06 -14.56 -13.43
CA ASN A 587 -39.98 -14.01 -14.78
C ASN A 587 -39.07 -12.77 -14.82
N ILE A 588 -38.00 -12.85 -15.60
CA ILE A 588 -37.00 -11.79 -15.86
C ILE A 588 -36.84 -11.52 -17.36
N GLY A 589 -37.76 -12.00 -18.21
CA GLY A 589 -37.66 -11.89 -19.67
C GLY A 589 -37.75 -10.47 -20.22
N ASN A 590 -38.19 -9.51 -19.41
CA ASN A 590 -38.29 -8.09 -19.78
C ASN A 590 -37.06 -7.26 -19.37
N TRP A 591 -36.05 -7.85 -18.74
CA TRP A 591 -34.83 -7.14 -18.36
C TRP A 591 -34.09 -6.61 -19.60
N ASP A 592 -33.63 -5.36 -19.52
CA ASP A 592 -32.70 -4.79 -20.48
C ASP A 592 -31.27 -5.17 -20.05
N VAL A 593 -30.71 -6.19 -20.70
CA VAL A 593 -29.33 -6.67 -20.44
C VAL A 593 -28.33 -6.18 -21.49
N SER A 594 -28.66 -5.10 -22.21
CA SER A 594 -27.87 -4.56 -23.32
C SER A 594 -26.45 -4.15 -22.95
N SER A 595 -26.24 -3.74 -21.70
CA SER A 595 -24.92 -3.34 -21.17
C SER A 595 -24.09 -4.50 -20.62
N VAL A 596 -24.67 -5.71 -20.47
CA VAL A 596 -23.97 -6.84 -19.85
C VAL A 596 -22.86 -7.35 -20.77
N GLN A 597 -21.64 -7.39 -20.24
CA GLN A 597 -20.45 -7.89 -20.94
C GLN A 597 -20.03 -9.28 -20.43
N TYR A 598 -20.31 -9.59 -19.16
CA TYR A 598 -19.93 -10.85 -18.51
C TYR A 598 -21.16 -11.58 -17.97
N MET A 599 -21.43 -12.78 -18.50
CA MET A 599 -22.54 -13.64 -18.06
C MET A 599 -22.20 -15.16 -18.01
N PRO A 600 -20.94 -15.61 -17.80
CA PRO A 600 -20.64 -17.04 -17.66
C PRO A 600 -21.40 -17.64 -16.48
N LYS A 601 -21.89 -18.87 -16.66
CA LYS A 601 -22.52 -19.69 -15.61
C LYS A 601 -23.74 -19.07 -14.91
N MET A 602 -24.37 -18.01 -15.44
CA MET A 602 -25.47 -17.30 -14.78
C MET A 602 -26.55 -18.24 -14.22
N PHE A 603 -26.93 -19.29 -14.94
CA PHE A 603 -27.91 -20.31 -14.54
C PHE A 603 -27.32 -21.73 -14.47
N LEU A 604 -26.01 -21.87 -14.26
CA LEU A 604 -25.38 -23.18 -14.08
C LEU A 604 -26.01 -23.88 -12.87
N ASN A 605 -26.61 -25.05 -13.08
CA ASN A 605 -27.34 -25.80 -12.05
C ASN A 605 -28.47 -25.00 -11.36
N ALA A 606 -29.05 -23.99 -12.00
CA ALA A 606 -30.26 -23.33 -11.51
C ALA A 606 -31.45 -24.30 -11.67
N TYR A 607 -31.70 -25.12 -10.66
CA TYR A 607 -32.48 -26.37 -10.77
C TYR A 607 -33.93 -26.19 -11.21
N LEU A 608 -34.49 -24.99 -11.05
CA LEU A 608 -35.88 -24.68 -11.37
C LEU A 608 -36.04 -23.70 -12.53
N PHE A 609 -34.97 -23.00 -12.95
CA PHE A 609 -35.10 -21.89 -13.88
C PHE A 609 -35.51 -22.35 -15.28
N ASN A 610 -36.68 -21.91 -15.75
CA ASN A 610 -37.22 -22.29 -17.07
C ASN A 610 -37.94 -21.15 -17.81
N GLN A 611 -37.70 -19.91 -17.40
CA GLN A 611 -38.41 -18.73 -17.90
C GLN A 611 -38.04 -18.41 -19.36
N ASP A 612 -38.93 -17.69 -20.04
CA ASP A 612 -38.69 -17.16 -21.39
C ASP A 612 -37.86 -15.87 -21.31
N ILE A 613 -36.62 -15.93 -21.82
CA ILE A 613 -35.67 -14.82 -21.89
C ILE A 613 -35.28 -14.52 -23.35
N THR A 614 -36.11 -14.91 -24.31
CA THR A 614 -35.86 -14.67 -25.75
C THR A 614 -35.79 -13.18 -26.11
N GLY A 615 -36.40 -12.32 -25.29
CA GLY A 615 -36.43 -10.87 -25.48
C GLY A 615 -35.19 -10.11 -25.06
N TRP A 616 -34.19 -10.77 -24.45
CA TRP A 616 -32.96 -10.12 -24.00
C TRP A 616 -32.10 -9.63 -25.15
N CYS A 617 -31.65 -8.38 -25.04
CA CYS A 617 -30.67 -7.76 -25.92
C CYS A 617 -29.25 -8.11 -25.44
N VAL A 618 -28.51 -8.94 -26.18
CA VAL A 618 -27.20 -9.48 -25.78
C VAL A 618 -26.11 -9.22 -26.84
N GLU A 619 -26.17 -8.06 -27.51
CA GLU A 619 -25.25 -7.68 -28.59
C GLU A 619 -23.77 -7.70 -28.17
N GLN A 620 -23.49 -7.32 -26.92
CA GLN A 620 -22.13 -7.33 -26.36
C GLN A 620 -21.60 -8.75 -26.07
N ILE A 621 -22.44 -9.79 -26.18
CA ILE A 621 -22.10 -11.19 -25.89
C ILE A 621 -22.24 -12.01 -27.19
N PRO A 622 -21.14 -12.17 -27.97
CA PRO A 622 -21.19 -12.69 -29.34
C PRO A 622 -21.55 -14.18 -29.48
N TYR A 623 -21.53 -14.93 -28.38
CA TYR A 623 -21.86 -16.36 -28.34
C TYR A 623 -22.39 -16.74 -26.96
N GLU A 624 -23.11 -17.86 -26.85
CA GLU A 624 -23.63 -18.34 -25.56
C GLU A 624 -22.50 -18.39 -24.51
N PRO A 625 -22.64 -17.71 -23.36
CA PRO A 625 -21.63 -17.68 -22.32
C PRO A 625 -21.26 -19.08 -21.84
N TYR A 626 -20.01 -19.24 -21.39
CA TYR A 626 -19.52 -20.51 -20.89
C TYR A 626 -20.44 -21.07 -19.79
N ALA A 627 -20.96 -22.27 -20.03
CA ALA A 627 -21.86 -23.01 -19.14
C ALA A 627 -23.10 -22.21 -18.67
N PHE A 628 -23.60 -21.28 -19.49
CA PHE A 628 -24.69 -20.34 -19.16
C PHE A 628 -25.87 -20.96 -18.42
N SER A 629 -26.36 -22.13 -18.86
CA SER A 629 -27.56 -22.79 -18.33
C SER A 629 -27.42 -24.31 -18.20
N ILE A 630 -26.18 -24.83 -18.13
CA ILE A 630 -25.98 -26.29 -17.98
C ILE A 630 -26.62 -26.74 -16.67
N GLY A 631 -27.45 -27.79 -16.70
CA GLY A 631 -28.14 -28.29 -15.50
C GLY A 631 -29.39 -27.52 -15.09
N SER A 632 -29.77 -26.45 -15.80
CA SER A 632 -31.05 -25.76 -15.66
C SER A 632 -32.11 -26.35 -16.61
N PRO A 633 -33.42 -26.33 -16.24
CA PRO A 633 -34.51 -26.69 -17.15
C PRO A 633 -34.79 -25.69 -18.30
N LEU A 634 -33.97 -24.65 -18.48
CA LEU A 634 -34.10 -23.65 -19.54
C LEU A 634 -33.94 -24.28 -20.94
N LEU A 635 -35.02 -24.24 -21.73
CA LEU A 635 -35.05 -24.81 -23.07
C LEU A 635 -34.34 -23.89 -24.08
N PRO A 636 -33.71 -24.43 -25.14
CA PRO A 636 -33.06 -23.63 -26.18
C PRO A 636 -33.97 -22.58 -26.84
N GLU A 637 -35.26 -22.87 -27.02
CA GLU A 637 -36.25 -21.94 -27.57
C GLU A 637 -36.58 -20.75 -26.66
N ASN A 638 -36.20 -20.83 -25.38
CA ASN A 638 -36.40 -19.78 -24.39
C ASN A 638 -35.14 -18.92 -24.17
N LYS A 639 -34.04 -19.18 -24.90
CA LYS A 639 -32.76 -18.45 -24.78
C LYS A 639 -32.71 -17.24 -25.74
N PRO A 640 -31.92 -16.20 -25.44
CA PRO A 640 -31.72 -15.09 -26.38
C PRO A 640 -30.91 -15.52 -27.60
N LEU A 641 -30.99 -14.69 -28.65
CA LEU A 641 -30.14 -14.81 -29.82
C LEU A 641 -28.81 -14.08 -29.55
N TRP A 642 -27.77 -14.85 -29.25
CA TRP A 642 -26.44 -14.32 -28.89
C TRP A 642 -25.76 -13.59 -30.04
N GLY A 643 -25.18 -12.42 -29.75
CA GLY A 643 -24.41 -11.63 -30.71
C GLY A 643 -25.20 -10.96 -31.82
N GLU A 644 -26.54 -11.02 -31.79
CA GLU A 644 -27.39 -10.30 -32.73
C GLU A 644 -27.53 -8.83 -32.30
N GLU A 645 -27.57 -7.91 -33.28
CA GLU A 645 -27.81 -6.49 -33.03
C GLU A 645 -29.13 -6.30 -32.28
N CYS A 646 -29.09 -5.49 -31.23
CA CYS A 646 -30.29 -5.23 -30.47
C CYS A 646 -31.28 -4.41 -31.30
N ILE A 647 -32.53 -4.86 -31.32
CA ILE A 647 -33.57 -4.20 -32.10
C ILE A 647 -34.01 -2.93 -31.36
N THR A 648 -33.20 -1.88 -31.42
CA THR A 648 -33.53 -0.54 -30.94
C THR A 648 -34.52 0.10 -31.92
N GLY A 649 -35.76 -0.37 -31.91
CA GLY A 649 -36.80 0.07 -32.82
C GLY A 649 -36.54 -0.34 -34.27
N ILE A 650 -37.21 -1.41 -34.70
CA ILE A 650 -37.54 -1.78 -36.08
C ILE A 650 -36.46 -1.39 -37.12
N ASN A 651 -35.53 -2.30 -37.39
CA ASN A 651 -35.15 -2.63 -38.76
C ASN A 651 -34.34 -3.94 -38.79
N SER A 652 -35.08 -5.02 -39.04
CA SER A 652 -34.65 -6.30 -39.60
C SER A 652 -34.95 -7.49 -38.68
N LEU A 653 -36.00 -8.23 -39.07
CA LEU A 653 -36.06 -9.67 -38.87
C LEU A 653 -36.95 -10.21 -39.98
N SER A 654 -36.27 -10.68 -41.03
CA SER A 654 -36.88 -11.49 -42.06
C SER A 654 -36.99 -12.93 -41.59
N ALA A 655 -38.22 -13.43 -41.63
CA ALA A 655 -38.62 -14.83 -41.82
C ALA A 655 -38.35 -15.83 -40.69
N ASN A 656 -39.37 -16.08 -39.85
CA ASN A 656 -40.34 -17.13 -40.16
C ASN A 656 -41.50 -17.18 -39.14
N ASN A 657 -42.72 -17.05 -39.69
CA ASN A 657 -44.05 -17.30 -39.13
C ASN A 657 -44.59 -16.36 -38.04
N ASN A 658 -45.78 -15.76 -38.13
CA ASN A 658 -46.67 -15.34 -39.22
C ASN A 658 -47.87 -14.64 -38.54
N LEU A 659 -47.73 -13.36 -38.16
CA LEU A 659 -48.78 -12.31 -38.13
C LEU A 659 -48.23 -11.08 -37.41
N LEU A 660 -48.26 -9.92 -38.06
CA LEU A 660 -47.87 -8.65 -37.46
C LEU A 660 -49.00 -7.62 -37.66
N LEU A 661 -49.32 -6.87 -36.60
CA LEU A 661 -50.12 -5.65 -36.67
C LEU A 661 -49.19 -4.46 -36.92
N PHE A 662 -49.33 -3.82 -38.07
CA PHE A 662 -48.43 -2.73 -38.48
C PHE A 662 -49.18 -1.62 -39.25
N PRO A 663 -48.75 -0.36 -39.16
CA PRO A 663 -47.67 0.14 -38.31
C PRO A 663 -48.08 0.15 -36.82
N ASN A 664 -47.15 -0.11 -35.92
CA ASN A 664 -47.32 0.04 -34.47
C ASN A 664 -46.10 0.77 -33.92
N PRO A 665 -46.20 2.08 -33.60
CA PRO A 665 -47.43 2.85 -33.42
C PRO A 665 -48.23 3.13 -34.70
N THR A 666 -49.56 3.24 -34.61
CA THR A 666 -50.48 3.59 -35.72
C THR A 666 -51.07 4.98 -35.56
N GLU A 667 -51.27 5.71 -36.66
CA GLU A 667 -51.93 7.03 -36.68
C GLU A 667 -53.38 7.00 -37.19
N SER A 668 -53.79 6.03 -38.00
CA SER A 668 -55.13 6.02 -38.62
C SER A 668 -55.60 4.62 -38.98
N THR A 669 -54.73 3.75 -39.48
CA THR A 669 -55.08 2.38 -39.82
C THR A 669 -54.04 1.39 -39.32
N LEU A 670 -54.49 0.19 -38.98
CA LEU A 670 -53.65 -0.91 -38.54
C LEU A 670 -53.86 -2.10 -39.49
N THR A 671 -52.79 -2.54 -40.14
CA THR A 671 -52.79 -3.63 -41.12
C THR A 671 -52.38 -4.92 -40.45
N ILE A 672 -53.09 -5.99 -40.77
CA ILE A 672 -52.86 -7.34 -40.30
C ILE A 672 -52.13 -8.10 -41.41
N ASN A 673 -50.89 -8.53 -41.18
CA ASN A 673 -50.14 -9.29 -42.18
C ASN A 673 -50.59 -10.76 -42.22
N ILE A 674 -51.65 -11.07 -42.96
CA ILE A 674 -52.16 -12.45 -43.16
C ILE A 674 -52.36 -12.73 -44.65
N ASP A 675 -51.97 -13.94 -45.09
CA ASP A 675 -51.92 -14.29 -46.51
C ASP A 675 -53.24 -14.87 -47.07
N SER A 676 -54.41 -14.44 -46.58
CA SER A 676 -55.69 -15.01 -47.07
C SER A 676 -56.92 -14.13 -46.88
N LYS A 677 -57.87 -14.21 -47.83
CA LYS A 677 -59.23 -13.65 -47.75
C LYS A 677 -60.11 -14.46 -46.79
N ARG A 678 -59.79 -14.48 -45.49
CA ARG A 678 -60.55 -15.20 -44.44
C ARG A 678 -61.48 -14.25 -43.67
N LYS A 679 -62.55 -14.80 -43.08
CA LYS A 679 -63.41 -14.05 -42.15
C LYS A 679 -62.71 -13.99 -40.79
N MET A 680 -62.61 -12.80 -40.21
CA MET A 680 -61.99 -12.52 -38.92
C MET A 680 -62.96 -11.77 -38.02
N GLU A 681 -62.95 -12.07 -36.73
CA GLU A 681 -63.54 -11.25 -35.67
C GLU A 681 -62.41 -10.48 -34.98
N ILE A 682 -62.55 -9.17 -34.86
CA ILE A 682 -61.51 -8.27 -34.33
C ILE A 682 -62.12 -7.45 -33.20
N ILE A 683 -61.56 -7.59 -32.00
CA ILE A 683 -62.01 -6.90 -30.79
C ILE A 683 -60.86 -6.03 -30.28
N VAL A 684 -61.10 -4.75 -30.03
CA VAL A 684 -60.11 -3.80 -29.53
C VAL A 684 -60.51 -3.33 -28.14
N TYR A 685 -59.59 -3.41 -27.19
CA TYR A 685 -59.75 -2.97 -25.81
C TYR A 685 -58.88 -1.74 -25.52
N ASN A 686 -59.39 -0.83 -24.70
CA ASN A 686 -58.57 0.24 -24.13
C ASN A 686 -57.74 -0.26 -22.92
N HIS A 687 -56.90 0.62 -22.35
CA HIS A 687 -56.08 0.33 -21.16
C HIS A 687 -56.86 -0.04 -19.88
N LEU A 688 -58.19 0.18 -19.86
CA LEU A 688 -59.10 -0.27 -18.78
C LEU A 688 -59.82 -1.58 -19.13
N SER A 689 -59.39 -2.27 -20.19
CA SER A 689 -59.98 -3.52 -20.69
C SER A 689 -61.44 -3.42 -21.16
N GLN A 690 -61.91 -2.23 -21.54
CA GLN A 690 -63.24 -2.04 -22.14
C GLN A 690 -63.17 -2.18 -23.66
N ILE A 691 -64.14 -2.86 -24.26
CA ILE A 691 -64.24 -3.01 -25.71
C ILE A 691 -64.61 -1.66 -26.33
N VAL A 692 -63.76 -1.18 -27.24
CA VAL A 692 -63.92 0.08 -27.98
C VAL A 692 -64.13 -0.12 -29.48
N LEU A 693 -63.83 -1.32 -29.99
CA LEU A 693 -64.11 -1.71 -31.37
C LEU A 693 -64.39 -3.22 -31.41
N ASP A 694 -65.39 -3.65 -32.16
CA ASP A 694 -65.73 -5.07 -32.35
C ASP A 694 -66.33 -5.24 -33.75
N ILE A 695 -65.60 -5.92 -34.64
CA ILE A 695 -65.95 -6.02 -36.06
C ILE A 695 -65.70 -7.42 -36.63
N GLU A 696 -66.62 -7.89 -37.47
CA GLU A 696 -66.41 -9.05 -38.34
C GLU A 696 -66.05 -8.59 -39.77
N THR A 697 -64.90 -9.00 -40.30
CA THR A 697 -64.42 -8.53 -41.60
C THR A 697 -63.61 -9.56 -42.38
N TYR A 698 -63.48 -9.34 -43.68
CA TYR A 698 -62.51 -10.02 -44.55
C TYR A 698 -61.34 -9.10 -44.93
N SER A 699 -61.35 -7.86 -44.42
CA SER A 699 -60.30 -6.86 -44.64
C SER A 699 -59.14 -7.11 -43.69
N ASN A 700 -57.93 -7.03 -44.22
CA ASN A 700 -56.70 -7.08 -43.44
C ASN A 700 -56.32 -5.70 -42.88
N VAL A 701 -57.24 -4.73 -42.88
CA VAL A 701 -57.01 -3.37 -42.38
C VAL A 701 -58.11 -3.02 -41.39
N ILE A 702 -57.70 -2.53 -40.22
CA ILE A 702 -58.53 -2.01 -39.14
C ILE A 702 -58.44 -0.48 -39.18
N ASP A 703 -59.58 0.19 -39.23
CA ASP A 703 -59.65 1.64 -39.10
C ASP A 703 -59.60 2.02 -37.62
N MET A 704 -58.57 2.78 -37.25
CA MET A 704 -58.29 3.25 -35.90
C MET A 704 -58.51 4.77 -35.79
N THR A 705 -59.04 5.44 -36.82
CA THR A 705 -59.08 6.90 -36.92
C THR A 705 -59.94 7.55 -35.84
N GLU A 706 -61.04 6.92 -35.43
CA GLU A 706 -61.94 7.46 -34.40
C GLU A 706 -61.51 7.14 -32.96
N LEU A 707 -60.46 6.31 -32.78
CA LEU A 707 -59.91 6.00 -31.46
C LEU A 707 -58.94 7.11 -31.00
N LYS A 708 -58.99 7.44 -29.70
CA LYS A 708 -58.10 8.44 -29.08
C LYS A 708 -56.66 7.94 -29.04
N LYS A 709 -55.70 8.85 -28.91
CA LYS A 709 -54.29 8.52 -28.66
C LYS A 709 -54.15 7.71 -27.36
N GLY A 710 -53.36 6.64 -27.37
CA GLY A 710 -53.18 5.78 -26.19
C GLY A 710 -52.84 4.33 -26.51
N LEU A 711 -52.69 3.52 -25.45
CA LEU A 711 -52.40 2.08 -25.55
C LEU A 711 -53.71 1.27 -25.67
N TYR A 712 -53.73 0.36 -26.63
CA TYR A 712 -54.82 -0.55 -26.91
C TYR A 712 -54.34 -2.00 -26.95
N ILE A 713 -55.25 -2.93 -26.67
CA ILE A 713 -55.05 -4.36 -26.91
C ILE A 713 -55.97 -4.77 -28.04
N VAL A 714 -55.41 -5.27 -29.14
CA VAL A 714 -56.16 -5.78 -30.28
C VAL A 714 -56.16 -7.30 -30.23
N GLU A 715 -57.35 -7.88 -30.24
CA GLU A 715 -57.63 -9.30 -30.24
C GLU A 715 -58.24 -9.71 -31.57
N ILE A 716 -57.72 -10.77 -32.19
CA ILE A 716 -58.17 -11.27 -33.48
C ILE A 716 -58.48 -12.75 -33.34
N VAL A 717 -59.70 -13.12 -33.71
CA VAL A 717 -60.23 -14.49 -33.63
C VAL A 717 -60.60 -14.96 -35.04
N THR A 718 -60.18 -16.18 -35.36
CA THR A 718 -60.58 -16.93 -36.55
C THR A 718 -60.86 -18.39 -36.15
N ASN A 719 -61.42 -19.18 -37.07
CA ASN A 719 -61.78 -20.58 -36.79
C ASN A 719 -60.58 -21.49 -36.41
N GLU A 720 -59.35 -21.05 -36.65
CA GLU A 720 -58.13 -21.84 -36.40
C GLU A 720 -57.13 -21.12 -35.47
N MET A 721 -57.39 -19.84 -35.12
CA MET A 721 -56.38 -18.97 -34.49
C MET A 721 -57.03 -17.93 -33.59
N HIS A 722 -56.39 -17.61 -32.47
CA HIS A 722 -56.77 -16.55 -31.54
C HIS A 722 -55.52 -15.81 -31.06
N ILE A 723 -55.43 -14.51 -31.34
CA ILE A 723 -54.23 -13.69 -31.11
C ILE A 723 -54.61 -12.42 -30.35
N ARG A 724 -53.72 -11.94 -29.49
CA ARG A 724 -53.88 -10.70 -28.73
C ARG A 724 -52.55 -9.91 -28.70
N GLN A 725 -52.54 -8.67 -29.16
CA GLN A 725 -51.32 -7.85 -29.29
C GLN A 725 -51.54 -6.40 -28.81
N LYS A 726 -50.51 -5.81 -28.17
CA LYS A 726 -50.52 -4.40 -27.74
C LYS A 726 -50.22 -3.46 -28.91
N VAL A 727 -51.01 -2.40 -29.05
CA VAL A 727 -50.90 -1.40 -30.11
C VAL A 727 -50.95 0.01 -29.53
N ILE A 728 -50.02 0.87 -29.96
CA ILE A 728 -49.97 2.28 -29.58
C ILE A 728 -50.62 3.12 -30.68
N LYS A 729 -51.65 3.89 -30.33
CA LYS A 729 -52.25 4.91 -31.19
C LYS A 729 -51.58 6.26 -30.91
N GLN A 730 -50.92 6.83 -31.92
CA GLN A 730 -50.28 8.15 -31.83
C GLN A 730 -51.17 9.31 -32.24
#